data_AF-A0AA89AZ47-F1
#
_entry.id   AF-A0AA89AZ47-F1
#
_cell.length_a   1.000
_cell.length_b   1.000
_cell.length_c   1.000
_cell.angle_alpha   90.00
_cell.angle_beta   90.00
_cell.angle_gamma   90.00
#
_symmetry.space_group_name_H-M   'P 1'
#
loop_
_entity.id
_entity.type
_entity.pdbx_description
1 polymer ?
#
loop_
_entity_poly.entity_id
_entity_poly.type
_entity_poly.pdbx_seq_one_letter_code
_entity_poly.pdbx_strand_id
1 'polypeptide(L)'
;MNHLKNKRSRSVADLLQDQFRLALVRLENVVRGTIILDRTNSLTQIVHGRKLSYLGPGGLTGRIASFLIRDIHPSHYGRIFLIDTSEGINVGLIGSLAIHARIGGSGSLESPFYEISERSKRARMLYLSPGRDEYHMVAAGNSLALNQGIQEEQVVLARYRQEFLTIAWEQVYLRTSLIPFIEHNDANRSLMSSNMQRQAVPLSRYEKCIAALDSGALSIAKHEGKIVYTDTDKILLSGNGDTVSIPLVTYQRSNKNTCMHKKPQVARGKCIKKGQILAYGAAIVGGELALGKNVLVAYMPWEGYNFEDAVLISERLTHVTSQGPERVTNEIPHLEAHLLSNLDKNGVVMLGSWVETGDILVGKLTPQMVKESSYAPENRLLQAILGIQVSTSKETCLKLPIGGRGRVIDVRWIQKKGGSSYNPEMIRVYISQKREIKVGDKVAGRHGNKGIISKILPRQDMPYLQDGRPVDIVFNPLGVPSRMNVGNIFECSLGLAGASKQIANLWVFEPEYPRKSKIFDGRTGDPFERRVIIGKPYILKLIHQVDDKIHGHSSGHYALVTQQPLRGRAKQGGQRVGEIEVWALEGFGVAHILQEMLTYKSDHIRARQEVLDTTIIRGTIPNLEDAPESFRLLVQELRSLALELNHFIVSEKNFQINRKEA
;
A
#
# COMPACT_ATOMS: atom_id res chain seq x y z
N MET A 1 22.36 26.80 -10.67
CA MET A 1 21.33 26.04 -11.43
C MET A 1 20.17 25.51 -10.58
N ASN A 2 20.34 25.09 -9.32
CA ASN A 2 19.27 24.40 -8.58
C ASN A 2 18.12 25.26 -8.04
N HIS A 3 18.31 26.58 -7.93
CA HIS A 3 17.27 27.49 -7.51
C HIS A 3 16.01 27.35 -8.38
N LEU A 4 14.81 27.34 -7.76
CA LEU A 4 13.55 27.14 -8.49
C LEU A 4 13.27 28.24 -9.54
N LYS A 5 13.91 29.40 -9.47
CA LYS A 5 13.83 30.43 -10.54
C LYS A 5 14.34 29.95 -11.89
N ASN A 6 15.26 28.97 -11.88
CA ASN A 6 15.84 28.39 -13.08
C ASN A 6 15.15 27.07 -13.48
N LYS A 7 14.08 26.67 -12.79
CA LYS A 7 13.35 25.41 -13.01
C LYS A 7 11.90 25.73 -13.38
N ARG A 8 11.41 25.13 -14.47
CA ARG A 8 10.01 25.21 -14.88
C ARG A 8 9.28 23.93 -14.51
N SER A 9 8.13 24.07 -13.86
CA SER A 9 7.20 22.95 -13.66
C SER A 9 6.29 22.83 -14.88
N ARG A 10 6.22 21.64 -15.47
CA ARG A 10 5.29 21.31 -16.56
C ARG A 10 4.06 20.65 -15.97
N SER A 11 2.89 21.22 -16.25
CA SER A 11 1.60 20.66 -15.85
C SER A 11 1.23 19.47 -16.74
N VAL A 12 0.16 18.75 -16.36
CA VAL A 12 -0.40 17.69 -17.21
C VAL A 12 -0.81 18.22 -18.58
N ALA A 13 -1.34 19.45 -18.64
CA ALA A 13 -1.71 20.08 -19.91
C ALA A 13 -0.49 20.34 -20.80
N ASP A 14 0.62 20.84 -20.23
CA ASP A 14 1.87 21.05 -21.00
C ASP A 14 2.41 19.73 -21.56
N LEU A 15 2.45 18.68 -20.74
CA LEU A 15 2.94 17.36 -21.17
C LEU A 15 2.03 16.72 -22.22
N LEU A 16 0.70 16.86 -22.06
CA LEU A 16 -0.25 16.41 -23.06
C LEU A 16 -0.09 17.22 -24.33
N GLN A 17 0.10 18.54 -24.28
CA GLN A 17 0.31 19.36 -25.45
C GLN A 17 1.58 18.96 -26.21
N ASP A 18 2.67 18.68 -25.51
CA ASP A 18 3.90 18.14 -26.12
C ASP A 18 3.65 16.78 -26.80
N GLN A 19 2.94 15.88 -26.11
CA GLN A 19 2.57 14.57 -26.66
C GLN A 19 1.57 14.69 -27.80
N PHE A 20 0.62 15.62 -27.76
CA PHE A 20 -0.31 15.90 -28.85
C PHE A 20 0.41 16.51 -30.03
N ARG A 21 1.42 17.37 -29.81
CA ARG A 21 2.26 17.90 -30.89
C ARG A 21 3.07 16.79 -31.55
N LEU A 22 3.59 15.84 -30.76
CA LEU A 22 4.26 14.63 -31.26
C LEU A 22 3.26 13.63 -31.92
N ALA A 23 2.05 13.52 -31.40
CA ALA A 23 0.99 12.63 -31.88
C ALA A 23 0.22 13.22 -33.07
N LEU A 24 0.22 14.54 -33.28
CA LEU A 24 -0.20 15.19 -34.53
C LEU A 24 0.69 14.75 -35.69
N VAL A 25 1.91 14.25 -35.40
CA VAL A 25 2.78 13.57 -36.37
C VAL A 25 2.49 12.05 -36.46
N ARG A 26 1.76 11.44 -35.51
CA ARG A 26 1.50 9.97 -35.44
C ARG A 26 0.14 9.58 -34.84
N LEU A 27 -0.95 10.08 -35.42
CA LEU A 27 -2.33 10.11 -34.89
C LEU A 27 -2.77 9.07 -33.80
N GLU A 28 -3.31 9.67 -32.73
CA GLU A 28 -4.54 9.39 -31.95
C GLU A 28 -4.64 8.29 -30.88
N ASN A 29 -4.01 7.12 -30.95
CA ASN A 29 -4.43 6.00 -30.06
C ASN A 29 -3.63 5.76 -28.76
N VAL A 30 -2.58 6.53 -28.44
CA VAL A 30 -1.62 6.15 -27.37
C VAL A 30 -1.83 6.87 -26.01
N VAL A 31 -2.59 7.97 -25.96
CA VAL A 31 -2.45 8.95 -24.86
C VAL A 31 -3.28 8.65 -23.59
N ARG A 32 -4.24 7.73 -23.61
CA ARG A 32 -5.13 7.47 -22.44
C ARG A 32 -4.54 6.56 -21.34
N GLY A 33 -3.34 5.99 -21.51
CA GLY A 33 -2.86 4.88 -20.67
C GLY A 33 -1.72 5.15 -19.69
N THR A 34 -1.10 6.32 -19.65
CA THR A 34 0.28 6.43 -19.11
C THR A 34 0.42 6.62 -17.60
N ILE A 35 -0.63 7.00 -16.85
CA ILE A 35 -0.52 7.19 -15.39
C ILE A 35 -1.62 6.43 -14.65
N ILE A 36 -1.23 5.32 -14.00
CA ILE A 36 -2.10 4.57 -13.09
C ILE A 36 -2.20 5.37 -11.78
N LEU A 37 -3.37 5.97 -11.55
CA LEU A 37 -3.65 6.70 -10.31
C LEU A 37 -3.55 5.76 -9.10
N ASP A 38 -2.81 6.17 -8.07
CA ASP A 38 -2.82 5.47 -6.79
C ASP A 38 -4.10 5.81 -6.02
N ARG A 39 -4.96 4.81 -5.84
CA ARG A 39 -6.26 4.93 -5.18
C ARG A 39 -6.36 3.98 -3.99
N THR A 40 -5.32 3.95 -3.16
CA THR A 40 -5.36 3.20 -1.89
C THR A 40 -6.44 3.77 -0.96
N ASN A 41 -6.41 5.09 -0.72
CA ASN A 41 -7.44 5.86 -0.01
C ASN A 41 -7.62 7.25 -0.66
N SER A 42 -8.55 8.05 -0.13
CA SER A 42 -8.88 9.39 -0.66
C SER A 42 -7.73 10.39 -0.57
N LEU A 43 -6.92 10.34 0.49
CA LEU A 43 -5.73 11.17 0.66
C LEU A 43 -4.68 10.84 -0.43
N THR A 44 -4.45 9.56 -0.69
CA THR A 44 -3.48 9.12 -1.69
C THR A 44 -3.78 9.67 -3.08
N GLN A 45 -5.06 9.75 -3.45
CA GLN A 45 -5.47 10.33 -4.74
C GLN A 45 -5.13 11.83 -4.83
N ILE A 46 -5.38 12.60 -3.77
CA ILE A 46 -5.07 14.03 -3.71
C ILE A 46 -3.57 14.25 -3.79
N VAL A 47 -2.80 13.49 -3.01
CA VAL A 47 -1.34 13.61 -2.97
C VAL A 47 -0.71 13.19 -4.30
N HIS A 48 -1.18 12.11 -4.93
CA HIS A 48 -0.72 11.70 -6.25
C HIS A 48 -0.97 12.79 -7.30
N GLY A 49 -2.14 13.45 -7.25
CA GLY A 49 -2.45 14.56 -8.15
C GLY A 49 -1.57 15.80 -7.96
N ARG A 50 -0.91 15.94 -6.80
CA ARG A 50 -0.01 17.06 -6.45
C ARG A 50 1.48 16.68 -6.49
N LYS A 51 1.79 15.53 -7.07
CA LYS A 51 3.14 14.97 -7.11
C LYS A 51 3.99 15.68 -8.15
N LEU A 52 5.19 16.08 -7.76
CA LEU A 52 6.22 16.67 -8.61
C LEU A 52 7.31 15.63 -8.87
N SER A 53 7.73 15.48 -10.13
CA SER A 53 8.77 14.54 -10.54
C SER A 53 9.80 15.23 -11.43
N TYR A 54 11.08 15.06 -11.09
CA TYR A 54 12.21 15.38 -11.97
C TYR A 54 12.49 14.29 -13.01
N LEU A 55 11.89 13.10 -12.84
CA LEU A 55 12.05 11.96 -13.74
C LEU A 55 11.12 12.06 -14.94
N GLY A 56 11.59 11.56 -16.09
CA GLY A 56 10.79 11.40 -17.31
C GLY A 56 11.41 12.05 -18.55
N PRO A 57 10.68 12.08 -19.68
CA PRO A 57 11.17 12.66 -20.92
C PRO A 57 11.53 14.14 -20.78
N GLY A 58 12.76 14.51 -21.15
CA GLY A 58 13.31 15.86 -20.95
C GLY A 58 13.63 16.21 -19.49
N GLY A 59 13.57 15.23 -18.58
CA GLY A 59 14.01 15.34 -17.20
C GLY A 59 15.29 14.53 -16.96
N LEU A 60 15.44 14.01 -15.74
CA LEU A 60 16.59 13.23 -15.31
C LEU A 60 16.23 11.74 -15.21
N THR A 61 17.25 10.89 -15.20
CA THR A 61 17.10 9.50 -14.75
C THR A 61 17.63 9.37 -13.33
N GLY A 62 17.07 8.45 -12.55
CA GLY A 62 17.46 8.26 -11.15
C GLY A 62 18.96 7.98 -10.98
N ARG A 63 19.61 7.32 -11.94
CA ARG A 63 21.05 7.01 -11.87
C ARG A 63 21.96 8.19 -12.18
N ILE A 64 21.52 9.12 -13.04
CA ILE A 64 22.33 10.25 -13.50
C ILE A 64 22.17 11.47 -12.59
N ALA A 65 21.10 11.53 -11.80
CA ALA A 65 20.82 12.68 -10.94
C ALA A 65 21.84 12.81 -9.79
N SER A 66 22.55 13.94 -9.77
CA SER A 66 23.52 14.31 -8.75
C SER A 66 22.89 14.66 -7.41
N PHE A 67 23.70 14.62 -6.34
CA PHE A 67 23.31 14.99 -4.98
C PHE A 67 22.70 16.39 -4.92
N LEU A 68 23.33 17.37 -5.57
CA LEU A 68 22.87 18.76 -5.58
C LEU A 68 21.42 18.93 -6.05
N ILE A 69 20.94 18.08 -6.98
CA ILE A 69 19.57 18.16 -7.49
C ILE A 69 18.57 17.52 -6.52
N ARG A 70 19.02 16.51 -5.77
CA ARG A 70 18.22 15.76 -4.79
C ARG A 70 18.07 16.52 -3.48
N ASP A 71 19.04 17.35 -3.15
CA ASP A 71 19.07 18.12 -1.91
C ASP A 71 17.96 19.16 -1.83
N ILE A 72 17.60 19.49 -0.59
CA ILE A 72 16.60 20.51 -0.30
C ILE A 72 17.23 21.89 -0.49
N HIS A 73 16.70 22.66 -1.44
CA HIS A 73 17.12 24.05 -1.64
C HIS A 73 16.20 25.00 -0.87
N PRO A 74 16.72 26.10 -0.27
CA PRO A 74 15.89 27.12 0.41
C PRO A 74 14.70 27.68 -0.40
N SER A 75 14.81 27.70 -1.73
CA SER A 75 13.74 28.14 -2.63
C SER A 75 12.50 27.24 -2.60
N HIS A 76 12.62 26.00 -2.10
CA HIS A 76 11.53 25.03 -1.96
C HIS A 76 10.49 25.46 -0.91
N TYR A 77 10.86 26.32 0.04
CA TYR A 77 9.98 26.80 1.11
C TYR A 77 8.64 27.31 0.57
N GLY A 78 7.53 26.80 1.14
CA GLY A 78 6.16 27.14 0.74
C GLY A 78 5.73 26.62 -0.64
N ARG A 79 6.62 25.95 -1.38
CA ARG A 79 6.40 25.52 -2.78
C ARG A 79 6.42 24.01 -2.95
N ILE A 80 7.50 23.39 -2.48
CA ILE A 80 7.67 21.93 -2.46
C ILE A 80 7.67 21.51 -1.00
N PHE A 81 6.92 20.46 -0.69
CA PHE A 81 6.88 19.93 0.65
C PHE A 81 8.20 19.21 0.96
N LEU A 82 8.88 19.64 2.01
CA LEU A 82 10.28 19.29 2.29
C LEU A 82 10.45 17.86 2.83
N ILE A 83 9.41 17.35 3.49
CA ILE A 83 9.46 16.05 4.18
C ILE A 83 9.02 14.91 3.25
N ASP A 84 8.07 15.13 2.34
CA ASP A 84 7.53 14.08 1.46
C ASP A 84 8.40 13.90 0.23
N THR A 85 9.16 12.82 0.24
CA THR A 85 9.94 12.36 -0.90
C THR A 85 9.89 10.85 -1.01
N SER A 86 10.26 10.31 -2.17
CA SER A 86 10.38 8.85 -2.32
C SER A 86 11.59 8.33 -1.57
N GLU A 87 11.50 7.13 -0.99
CA GLU A 87 12.65 6.45 -0.39
C GLU A 87 13.50 5.75 -1.48
N GLY A 88 14.78 5.47 -1.18
CA GLY A 88 15.68 4.74 -2.08
C GLY A 88 16.22 5.58 -3.24
N ILE A 89 16.40 4.98 -4.43
CA ILE A 89 17.10 5.62 -5.56
C ILE A 89 16.42 6.89 -6.08
N ASN A 90 15.14 7.10 -5.80
CA ASN A 90 14.37 8.26 -6.27
C ASN A 90 14.25 9.38 -5.22
N VAL A 91 14.99 9.29 -4.11
CA VAL A 91 15.02 10.33 -3.07
C VAL A 91 15.39 11.70 -3.62
N GLY A 92 14.65 12.73 -3.22
CA GLY A 92 14.81 14.11 -3.70
C GLY A 92 14.30 14.37 -5.13
N LEU A 93 14.14 13.33 -5.95
CA LEU A 93 13.70 13.47 -7.35
C LEU A 93 12.18 13.45 -7.52
N ILE A 94 11.49 12.95 -6.51
CA ILE A 94 10.05 12.87 -6.49
C ILE A 94 9.56 13.39 -5.15
N GLY A 95 8.67 14.37 -5.17
CA GLY A 95 8.06 14.96 -3.97
C GLY A 95 6.64 15.45 -4.25
N SER A 96 6.10 16.24 -3.33
CA SER A 96 4.75 16.81 -3.44
C SER A 96 4.78 18.33 -3.34
N LEU A 97 3.82 18.99 -3.99
CA LEU A 97 3.62 20.44 -3.83
C LEU A 97 3.16 20.76 -2.40
N ALA A 98 3.67 21.86 -1.84
CA ALA A 98 3.19 22.39 -0.57
C ALA A 98 1.71 22.81 -0.67
N ILE A 99 1.00 22.88 0.46
CA ILE A 99 -0.47 23.00 0.50
C ILE A 99 -0.98 24.19 -0.32
N HIS A 100 -0.41 25.37 -0.10
CA HIS A 100 -0.84 26.60 -0.76
C HIS A 100 -0.05 26.94 -2.03
N ALA A 101 0.88 26.07 -2.44
CA ALA A 101 1.64 26.28 -3.66
C ALA A 101 0.74 26.21 -4.89
N ARG A 102 1.01 27.09 -5.87
CA ARG A 102 0.35 27.09 -7.19
C ARG A 102 1.37 27.19 -8.31
N ILE A 103 0.98 26.76 -9.50
CA ILE A 103 1.77 26.91 -10.72
C ILE A 103 1.31 28.20 -11.40
N GLY A 104 2.20 29.19 -11.53
CA GLY A 104 1.92 30.43 -12.24
C GLY A 104 1.86 30.24 -13.77
N GLY A 105 1.43 31.25 -14.52
CA GLY A 105 1.24 31.14 -15.98
C GLY A 105 2.50 30.78 -16.77
N SER A 106 3.69 31.11 -16.26
CA SER A 106 4.99 30.74 -16.86
C SER A 106 5.50 29.35 -16.44
N GLY A 107 4.77 28.62 -15.60
CA GLY A 107 5.20 27.34 -15.01
C GLY A 107 6.11 27.49 -13.78
N SER A 108 6.25 28.69 -13.22
CA SER A 108 6.97 28.91 -11.96
C SER A 108 6.12 28.53 -10.74
N LEU A 109 6.74 27.98 -9.69
CA LEU A 109 6.04 27.64 -8.45
C LEU A 109 5.92 28.86 -7.55
N GLU A 110 4.70 29.26 -7.24
CA GLU A 110 4.39 30.42 -6.41
C GLU A 110 3.85 29.98 -5.05
N SER A 111 4.22 30.71 -3.99
CA SER A 111 3.71 30.54 -2.63
C SER A 111 3.04 31.83 -2.18
N PRO A 112 1.95 31.78 -1.40
CA PRO A 112 1.36 32.97 -0.82
C PRO A 112 2.18 33.48 0.36
N PHE A 113 2.23 34.79 0.49
CA PHE A 113 2.76 35.54 1.61
C PHE A 113 1.79 36.67 1.93
N TYR A 114 1.76 37.12 3.18
CA TYR A 114 1.00 38.30 3.55
C TYR A 114 1.90 39.52 3.49
N GLU A 115 1.44 40.54 2.78
CA GLU A 115 2.08 41.85 2.79
C GLU A 115 1.77 42.54 4.12
N ILE A 116 2.83 42.92 4.83
CA ILE A 116 2.75 43.74 6.04
C ILE A 116 3.13 45.14 5.64
N SER A 117 2.21 46.07 5.88
CA SER A 117 2.44 47.49 5.65
C SER A 117 2.05 48.25 6.92
N GLU A 118 2.89 49.14 7.40
CA GLU A 118 2.60 50.03 8.55
C GLU A 118 1.29 50.83 8.35
N ARG A 119 0.90 51.09 7.09
CA ARG A 119 -0.21 51.99 6.74
C ARG A 119 -1.56 51.32 6.54
N SER A 120 -1.65 49.98 6.46
CA SER A 120 -2.92 49.30 6.14
C SER A 120 -3.29 48.22 7.15
N LYS A 121 -4.50 48.33 7.71
CA LYS A 121 -5.09 47.34 8.63
C LYS A 121 -5.58 46.06 7.93
N ARG A 122 -5.37 45.92 6.62
CA ARG A 122 -5.86 44.78 5.82
C ARG A 122 -4.70 43.92 5.34
N ALA A 123 -4.65 42.69 5.83
CA ALA A 123 -3.72 41.68 5.35
C ALA A 123 -4.02 41.34 3.88
N ARG A 124 -3.12 41.71 2.97
CA ARG A 124 -3.19 41.36 1.55
C ARG A 124 -2.33 40.13 1.28
N MET A 125 -2.92 39.09 0.69
CA MET A 125 -2.19 37.89 0.29
C MET A 125 -1.61 38.07 -1.12
N LEU A 126 -0.29 37.98 -1.24
CA LEU A 126 0.47 38.05 -2.49
C LEU A 126 1.12 36.71 -2.78
N TYR A 127 1.03 36.24 -4.02
CA TYR A 127 1.74 35.04 -4.46
C TYR A 127 3.07 35.43 -5.10
N LEU A 128 4.17 34.94 -4.54
CA LEU A 128 5.51 35.29 -4.99
C LEU A 128 6.20 34.09 -5.65
N SER A 129 6.75 34.33 -6.83
CA SER A 129 7.65 33.40 -7.52
C SER A 129 9.01 33.35 -6.80
N PRO A 130 9.81 32.28 -6.99
CA PRO A 130 11.07 32.11 -6.27
C PRO A 130 12.06 33.25 -6.54
N GLY A 131 12.04 33.84 -7.74
CA GLY A 131 12.91 34.97 -8.05
C GLY A 131 12.47 36.28 -7.40
N ARG A 132 11.14 36.50 -7.23
CA ARG A 132 10.62 37.71 -6.57
C ARG A 132 10.75 37.65 -5.04
N ASP A 133 10.64 36.46 -4.48
CA ASP A 133 10.81 36.16 -3.05
C ASP A 133 12.18 36.63 -2.53
N GLU A 134 13.25 36.53 -3.32
CA GLU A 134 14.61 36.96 -2.92
C GLU A 134 14.75 38.47 -2.65
N TYR A 135 13.85 39.29 -3.18
CA TYR A 135 13.85 40.74 -2.97
C TYR A 135 13.05 41.18 -1.74
N HIS A 136 12.36 40.25 -1.08
CA HIS A 136 11.53 40.53 0.08
C HIS A 136 12.12 39.88 1.32
N MET A 137 11.90 40.53 2.47
CA MET A 137 12.25 39.99 3.77
C MET A 137 11.03 39.26 4.34
N VAL A 138 11.17 37.96 4.57
CA VAL A 138 10.04 37.09 4.95
C VAL A 138 10.23 36.63 6.39
N ALA A 139 9.49 37.18 7.34
CA ALA A 139 9.55 36.73 8.72
C ALA A 139 9.03 35.28 8.90
N ALA A 140 9.49 34.60 9.95
CA ALA A 140 9.07 33.26 10.36
C ALA A 140 8.50 33.34 11.79
N GLY A 141 7.19 33.16 11.97
CA GLY A 141 6.56 33.32 13.29
C GLY A 141 5.08 32.92 13.37
N ASN A 142 4.66 32.55 14.59
CA ASN A 142 3.29 32.26 15.00
C ASN A 142 2.60 33.51 15.54
N SER A 143 1.28 33.48 15.59
CA SER A 143 0.52 34.68 15.27
C SER A 143 -0.70 34.91 16.16
N LEU A 144 -0.48 34.77 17.47
CA LEU A 144 -1.51 35.07 18.46
C LEU A 144 -1.57 36.55 18.85
N ALA A 145 -0.83 37.43 18.16
CA ALA A 145 -0.71 38.86 18.50
C ALA A 145 -1.42 39.82 17.50
N LEU A 146 -2.62 39.47 17.02
CA LEU A 146 -3.51 40.46 16.38
C LEU A 146 -4.28 41.31 17.41
N ASN A 147 -4.03 41.10 18.71
CA ASN A 147 -4.40 42.04 19.76
C ASN A 147 -3.25 43.04 19.92
N GLN A 148 -3.47 44.29 19.51
CA GLN A 148 -2.51 45.42 19.60
C GLN A 148 -2.07 45.79 21.04
N GLY A 149 -2.35 44.96 22.04
CA GLY A 149 -2.18 45.28 23.46
C GLY A 149 -0.94 44.70 24.15
N ILE A 150 -0.08 43.95 23.46
CA ILE A 150 1.12 43.35 24.09
C ILE A 150 2.36 43.85 23.34
N GLN A 151 2.99 44.89 23.89
CA GLN A 151 4.35 45.30 23.55
C GLN A 151 5.33 44.46 24.37
N GLU A 152 5.81 43.36 23.81
CA GLU A 152 7.04 42.75 24.28
C GLU A 152 8.04 42.74 23.12
N GLU A 153 9.22 43.32 23.34
CA GLU A 153 10.36 43.29 22.42
C GLU A 153 10.77 41.83 22.16
N GLN A 154 10.36 41.26 21.02
CA GLN A 154 10.73 39.90 20.64
C GLN A 154 11.37 39.89 19.26
N VAL A 155 12.67 39.59 19.20
CA VAL A 155 13.40 39.43 17.95
C VAL A 155 12.80 38.27 17.14
N VAL A 156 12.58 38.45 15.84
CA VAL A 156 12.00 37.45 14.93
C VAL A 156 13.06 36.91 13.99
N LEU A 157 13.01 35.62 13.74
CA LEU A 157 13.74 35.01 12.64
C LEU A 157 13.06 35.41 11.33
N ALA A 158 13.75 36.18 10.49
CA ALA A 158 13.33 36.50 9.13
C ALA A 158 14.27 35.90 8.11
N ARG A 159 13.75 35.61 6.93
CA ARG A 159 14.49 35.06 5.81
C ARG A 159 14.69 36.15 4.76
N TYR A 160 15.94 36.42 4.41
CA TYR A 160 16.30 37.32 3.30
C TYR A 160 17.38 36.67 2.46
N ARG A 161 17.22 36.68 1.14
CA ARG A 161 18.19 36.08 0.18
C ARG A 161 18.69 34.68 0.55
N GLN A 162 17.79 33.83 1.06
CA GLN A 162 18.05 32.43 1.46
C GLN A 162 18.80 32.25 2.79
N GLU A 163 19.07 33.32 3.53
CA GLU A 163 19.66 33.29 4.88
C GLU A 163 18.61 33.61 5.94
N PHE A 164 18.78 33.08 7.15
CA PHE A 164 17.97 33.42 8.32
C PHE A 164 18.68 34.49 9.13
N LEU A 165 18.00 35.62 9.34
CA LEU A 165 18.45 36.80 10.06
C LEU A 165 17.53 37.01 11.26
N THR A 166 18.06 37.50 12.38
CA THR A 166 17.25 37.91 13.54
C THR A 166 16.98 39.42 13.45
N ILE A 167 15.71 39.82 13.45
CA ILE A 167 15.27 41.20 13.18
C ILE A 167 14.28 41.66 14.25
N ALA A 168 14.33 42.93 14.65
CA ALA A 168 13.37 43.54 15.58
C ALA A 168 11.93 43.49 15.02
N TRP A 169 10.94 43.24 15.89
CA TRP A 169 9.58 42.82 15.53
C TRP A 169 8.78 43.86 14.75
N GLU A 170 8.20 43.45 13.62
CA GLU A 170 6.87 43.88 13.16
C GLU A 170 6.24 42.81 12.23
N GLN A 171 5.35 42.00 12.83
CA GLN A 171 4.32 41.10 12.25
C GLN A 171 4.79 39.89 11.41
N VAL A 172 4.18 38.68 11.55
CA VAL A 172 3.96 37.61 10.52
C VAL A 172 3.27 36.36 11.12
N TYR A 173 2.53 35.61 10.27
CA TYR A 173 1.70 34.42 10.52
C TYR A 173 2.05 33.25 9.55
N LEU A 174 2.11 31.98 9.99
CA LEU A 174 1.75 30.76 9.18
C LEU A 174 1.74 29.44 9.98
N ARG A 175 0.81 28.51 9.66
CA ARG A 175 0.85 27.11 10.11
C ARG A 175 0.38 26.16 9.00
N THR A 176 1.08 25.03 8.81
CA THR A 176 0.59 23.87 8.04
C THR A 176 1.05 22.56 8.68
N SER A 177 0.17 21.55 8.74
CA SER A 177 0.44 20.12 8.44
C SER A 177 -0.60 19.18 9.07
N LEU A 178 -0.80 18.02 8.43
CA LEU A 178 -1.79 16.98 8.76
C LEU A 178 -1.38 16.08 9.95
N ILE A 179 -0.15 16.23 10.45
CA ILE A 179 0.41 15.47 11.57
C ILE A 179 0.43 16.41 12.78
N PRO A 180 -0.35 16.14 13.84
CA PRO A 180 -0.24 16.96 15.04
C PRO A 180 1.15 16.78 15.64
N PHE A 181 1.68 17.79 16.33
CA PHE A 181 2.97 17.69 17.02
C PHE A 181 4.12 17.26 16.09
N ILE A 182 4.07 17.65 14.80
CA ILE A 182 5.14 17.33 13.84
C ILE A 182 6.48 17.95 14.26
N GLU A 183 6.42 19.10 14.94
CA GLU A 183 7.54 19.81 15.53
C GLU A 183 8.29 18.98 16.61
N HIS A 184 7.65 17.93 17.13
CA HIS A 184 8.20 17.02 18.12
C HIS A 184 8.61 15.67 17.52
N ASN A 185 8.64 15.57 16.19
CA ASN A 185 9.08 14.38 15.47
C ASN A 185 10.32 14.70 14.63
N ASP A 186 11.26 13.76 14.59
CA ASP A 186 12.32 13.77 13.59
C ASP A 186 11.76 13.81 12.15
N ALA A 187 12.50 14.45 11.24
CA ALA A 187 12.08 14.63 9.85
C ALA A 187 11.93 13.29 9.12
N ASN A 188 12.82 12.31 9.37
CA ASN A 188 12.75 11.01 8.73
C ASN A 188 11.51 10.23 9.19
N ARG A 189 11.14 10.35 10.47
CA ARG A 189 9.89 9.74 10.99
C ARG A 189 8.64 10.43 10.48
N SER A 190 8.70 11.74 10.28
CA SER A 190 7.63 12.51 9.66
C SER A 190 7.43 12.13 8.19
N LEU A 191 8.51 11.87 7.44
CA LEU A 191 8.47 11.31 6.08
C LEU A 191 7.77 9.95 6.07
N MET A 192 8.20 9.05 6.94
CA MET A 192 7.60 7.73 7.10
C MET A 192 6.11 7.83 7.43
N SER A 193 5.71 8.74 8.31
CA SER A 193 4.29 8.98 8.62
C SER A 193 3.48 9.38 7.39
N SER A 194 3.96 10.36 6.62
CA SER A 194 3.31 10.80 5.38
C SER A 194 3.14 9.63 4.40
N ASN A 195 4.19 8.81 4.24
CA ASN A 195 4.16 7.59 3.44
C ASN A 195 3.13 6.58 3.94
N MET A 196 3.05 6.34 5.25
CA MET A 196 2.16 5.36 5.86
C MET A 196 0.69 5.77 5.78
N GLN A 197 0.37 7.07 5.90
CA GLN A 197 -0.99 7.56 5.71
C GLN A 197 -1.52 7.28 4.29
N ARG A 198 -0.66 7.35 3.27
CA ARG A 198 -1.03 6.95 1.90
C ARG A 198 -1.24 5.44 1.72
N GLN A 199 -0.63 4.65 2.59
CA GLN A 199 -0.75 3.19 2.60
C GLN A 199 -1.93 2.70 3.46
N ALA A 200 -2.63 3.59 4.16
CA ALA A 200 -3.74 3.23 5.04
C ALA A 200 -4.93 2.70 4.24
N VAL A 201 -5.46 1.54 4.65
CA VAL A 201 -6.61 0.89 4.00
C VAL A 201 -7.90 1.45 4.59
N PRO A 202 -8.89 1.81 3.76
CA PRO A 202 -10.22 2.18 4.25
C PRO A 202 -10.84 1.04 5.06
N LEU A 203 -11.10 1.28 6.35
CA LEU A 203 -11.70 0.29 7.24
C LEU A 203 -13.22 0.18 6.99
N SER A 204 -13.83 -0.93 7.41
CA SER A 204 -15.30 -1.04 7.40
C SER A 204 -15.95 -0.16 8.48
N ARG A 205 -15.30 -0.07 9.65
CA ARG A 205 -15.62 0.88 10.72
C ARG A 205 -14.41 1.76 10.92
N TYR A 206 -14.54 3.04 10.65
CA TYR A 206 -13.49 4.04 10.82
C TYR A 206 -13.99 5.13 11.76
N GLU A 207 -13.07 5.75 12.48
CA GLU A 207 -13.39 6.81 13.44
C GLU A 207 -12.73 8.12 13.03
N LYS A 208 -13.43 9.22 13.30
CA LYS A 208 -12.83 10.54 13.21
C LYS A 208 -11.65 10.60 14.17
N CYS A 209 -10.52 11.11 13.67
CA CYS A 209 -9.40 11.42 14.53
C CYS A 209 -9.76 12.64 15.40
N ILE A 210 -9.32 12.63 16.66
CA ILE A 210 -9.57 13.73 17.61
C ILE A 210 -8.97 15.07 17.12
N ALA A 211 -8.00 15.02 16.19
CA ALA A 211 -7.49 16.16 15.42
C ALA A 211 -7.45 15.80 13.92
N ALA A 212 -8.44 16.25 13.15
CA ALA A 212 -8.53 16.02 11.70
C ALA A 212 -8.97 17.26 10.90
N LEU A 213 -8.74 17.17 9.59
CA LEU A 213 -8.85 18.24 8.58
C LEU A 213 -9.74 17.77 7.42
N ASP A 214 -10.22 18.75 6.66
CA ASP A 214 -11.14 18.58 5.53
C ASP A 214 -10.60 17.67 4.43
N SER A 215 -11.46 16.77 3.94
CA SER A 215 -11.12 15.84 2.86
C SER A 215 -11.74 16.24 1.52
N GLY A 216 -11.01 16.04 0.42
CA GLY A 216 -11.47 16.37 -0.93
C GLY A 216 -12.37 15.34 -1.62
N ALA A 217 -12.67 14.20 -0.97
CA ALA A 217 -13.46 13.11 -1.57
C ALA A 217 -14.92 13.09 -1.10
N LEU A 218 -15.51 14.27 -0.96
CA LEU A 218 -16.89 14.50 -0.54
C LEU A 218 -17.82 14.65 -1.75
N SER A 219 -19.04 14.13 -1.65
CA SER A 219 -20.11 14.56 -2.54
C SER A 219 -20.77 15.81 -1.94
N ILE A 220 -20.51 16.97 -2.52
CA ILE A 220 -20.97 18.27 -2.05
C ILE A 220 -22.14 18.74 -2.92
N ALA A 221 -23.13 19.40 -2.30
CA ALA A 221 -24.23 20.04 -3.00
C ALA A 221 -23.74 21.26 -3.80
N LYS A 222 -23.83 21.19 -5.14
CA LYS A 222 -23.47 22.31 -6.03
C LYS A 222 -24.48 23.46 -6.00
N HIS A 223 -25.73 23.12 -5.73
CA HIS A 223 -26.87 24.04 -5.63
C HIS A 223 -27.62 23.76 -4.34
N GLU A 224 -28.37 24.75 -3.88
CA GLU A 224 -29.33 24.55 -2.79
C GLU A 224 -30.57 23.83 -3.30
N GLY A 225 -31.23 23.09 -2.42
CA GLY A 225 -32.41 22.32 -2.79
C GLY A 225 -32.90 21.38 -1.70
N LYS A 226 -34.01 20.70 -1.97
CA LYS A 226 -34.63 19.71 -1.09
C LYS A 226 -34.32 18.29 -1.58
N ILE A 227 -33.98 17.40 -0.66
CA ILE A 227 -33.76 15.99 -0.96
C ILE A 227 -35.10 15.31 -1.23
N VAL A 228 -35.31 14.87 -2.47
CA VAL A 228 -36.54 14.18 -2.90
C VAL A 228 -36.48 12.70 -2.56
N TYR A 229 -35.33 12.09 -2.84
CA TYR A 229 -35.10 10.65 -2.71
C TYR A 229 -33.62 10.36 -2.47
N THR A 230 -33.35 9.33 -1.67
CA THR A 230 -32.00 8.87 -1.31
C THR A 230 -31.95 7.37 -1.38
N ASP A 231 -31.01 6.87 -2.18
CA ASP A 231 -30.72 5.45 -2.38
C ASP A 231 -29.25 5.15 -2.09
N THR A 232 -28.87 3.87 -2.13
CA THR A 232 -27.46 3.46 -2.10
C THR A 232 -26.71 3.91 -3.34
N ASP A 233 -27.37 3.94 -4.51
CA ASP A 233 -26.73 4.21 -5.79
C ASP A 233 -26.90 5.66 -6.27
N LYS A 234 -27.86 6.43 -5.76
CA LYS A 234 -28.08 7.82 -6.18
C LYS A 234 -28.81 8.66 -5.14
N ILE A 235 -28.59 9.98 -5.20
CA ILE A 235 -29.30 11.00 -4.43
C ILE A 235 -30.02 11.92 -5.43
N LEU A 236 -31.31 12.15 -5.24
CA LEU A 236 -32.09 13.12 -6.02
C LEU A 236 -32.27 14.41 -5.22
N LEU A 237 -31.72 15.50 -5.74
CA LEU A 237 -31.82 16.84 -5.18
C LEU A 237 -32.69 17.70 -6.10
N SER A 238 -33.78 18.27 -5.59
CA SER A 238 -34.61 19.22 -6.32
C SER A 238 -34.29 20.65 -5.90
N GLY A 239 -33.97 21.52 -6.85
CA GLY A 239 -33.66 22.93 -6.61
C GLY A 239 -33.99 23.76 -7.85
N ASN A 240 -34.56 24.96 -7.66
CA ASN A 240 -34.95 25.89 -8.74
C ASN A 240 -35.84 25.28 -9.84
N GLY A 241 -36.70 24.31 -9.50
CA GLY A 241 -37.59 23.63 -10.46
C GLY A 241 -37.00 22.38 -11.12
N ASP A 242 -35.69 22.18 -11.07
CA ASP A 242 -35.01 21.01 -11.66
C ASP A 242 -34.65 19.96 -10.61
N THR A 243 -34.68 18.69 -11.01
CA THR A 243 -34.22 17.57 -10.18
C THR A 243 -32.90 17.03 -10.71
N VAL A 244 -31.83 17.20 -9.93
CA VAL A 244 -30.48 16.72 -10.25
C VAL A 244 -30.27 15.35 -9.61
N SER A 245 -29.95 14.35 -10.44
CA SER A 245 -29.55 13.02 -9.99
C SER A 245 -28.03 12.96 -9.78
N ILE A 246 -27.62 12.67 -8.55
CA ILE A 246 -26.21 12.55 -8.16
C ILE A 246 -25.91 11.06 -7.94
N PRO A 247 -25.18 10.38 -8.86
CA PRO A 247 -24.83 8.98 -8.68
C PRO A 247 -23.79 8.82 -7.55
N LEU A 248 -23.98 7.78 -6.75
CA LEU A 248 -23.08 7.32 -5.71
C LEU A 248 -22.31 6.09 -6.19
N VAL A 249 -21.08 5.97 -5.72
CA VAL A 249 -20.22 4.83 -6.06
C VAL A 249 -20.43 3.74 -5.01
N THR A 250 -20.91 2.57 -5.44
CA THR A 250 -21.14 1.41 -4.58
C THR A 250 -20.15 0.28 -4.90
N TYR A 251 -19.42 -0.19 -3.87
CA TYR A 251 -18.49 -1.33 -3.91
C TYR A 251 -17.52 -1.36 -5.11
N GLN A 252 -17.03 -0.19 -5.53
CA GLN A 252 -16.10 -0.11 -6.66
C GLN A 252 -14.70 -0.52 -6.22
N ARG A 253 -14.08 -1.42 -6.99
CA ARG A 253 -12.69 -1.83 -6.80
C ARG A 253 -11.73 -0.70 -7.20
N SER A 254 -10.79 -0.35 -6.33
CA SER A 254 -9.70 0.57 -6.64
C SER A 254 -8.54 -0.12 -7.39
N ASN A 255 -7.61 0.66 -7.93
CA ASN A 255 -6.39 0.15 -8.59
C ASN A 255 -5.48 -0.65 -7.64
N LYS A 256 -5.64 -0.49 -6.32
CA LYS A 256 -4.89 -1.19 -5.27
C LYS A 256 -5.75 -2.22 -4.53
N ASN A 257 -6.87 -2.64 -5.13
CA ASN A 257 -7.80 -3.62 -4.58
C ASN A 257 -8.46 -3.21 -3.26
N THR A 258 -8.56 -1.91 -2.98
CA THR A 258 -9.36 -1.38 -1.86
C THR A 258 -10.80 -1.11 -2.30
N CYS A 259 -11.73 -1.12 -1.35
CA CYS A 259 -13.14 -0.87 -1.61
C CYS A 259 -13.45 0.63 -1.57
N MET A 260 -13.94 1.19 -2.69
CA MET A 260 -14.48 2.54 -2.76
C MET A 260 -16.01 2.47 -2.66
N HIS A 261 -16.54 3.00 -1.57
CA HIS A 261 -17.98 3.05 -1.31
C HIS A 261 -18.36 4.43 -0.78
N LYS A 262 -19.44 5.01 -1.31
CA LYS A 262 -20.02 6.27 -0.83
C LYS A 262 -21.34 5.99 -0.11
N LYS A 263 -21.46 6.46 1.13
CA LYS A 263 -22.67 6.32 1.93
C LYS A 263 -23.42 7.66 2.00
N PRO A 264 -24.71 7.73 1.63
CA PRO A 264 -25.52 8.94 1.80
C PRO A 264 -25.67 9.28 3.29
N GLN A 265 -25.72 10.57 3.62
CA GLN A 265 -25.85 11.07 5.00
C GLN A 265 -27.07 11.95 5.21
N VAL A 266 -27.75 12.30 4.13
CA VAL A 266 -28.92 13.15 4.15
C VAL A 266 -30.17 12.29 4.19
N ALA A 267 -31.14 12.68 5.01
CA ALA A 267 -32.46 12.07 5.04
C ALA A 267 -33.37 12.71 3.97
N ARG A 268 -34.37 11.95 3.52
CA ARG A 268 -35.43 12.45 2.63
C ARG A 268 -36.13 13.67 3.24
N GLY A 269 -36.43 14.66 2.40
CA GLY A 269 -37.16 15.87 2.79
C GLY A 269 -36.30 16.98 3.40
N LYS A 270 -35.01 16.74 3.67
CA LYS A 270 -34.11 17.77 4.23
C LYS A 270 -33.74 18.82 3.18
N CYS A 271 -33.76 20.10 3.56
CA CYS A 271 -33.24 21.20 2.75
C CYS A 271 -31.72 21.31 2.94
N ILE A 272 -31.00 21.42 1.83
CA ILE A 272 -29.55 21.41 1.75
C ILE A 272 -29.08 22.73 1.16
N LYS A 273 -28.08 23.35 1.80
CA LYS A 273 -27.43 24.56 1.28
C LYS A 273 -26.31 24.20 0.31
N LYS A 274 -26.00 25.11 -0.61
CA LYS A 274 -24.80 25.00 -1.45
C LYS A 274 -23.55 24.82 -0.57
N GLY A 275 -22.70 23.85 -0.91
CA GLY A 275 -21.50 23.54 -0.14
C GLY A 275 -21.69 22.48 0.97
N GLN A 276 -22.92 22.08 1.28
CA GLN A 276 -23.17 21.06 2.29
C GLN A 276 -22.90 19.64 1.76
N ILE A 277 -22.45 18.75 2.65
CA ILE A 277 -22.09 17.37 2.31
C ILE A 277 -23.34 16.51 2.19
N LEU A 278 -23.44 15.76 1.09
CA LEU A 278 -24.54 14.86 0.77
C LEU A 278 -24.22 13.40 1.08
N ALA A 279 -22.99 12.97 0.80
CA ALA A 279 -22.52 11.61 1.02
C ALA A 279 -21.03 11.60 1.39
N TYR A 280 -20.66 10.69 2.29
CA TYR A 280 -19.28 10.44 2.67
C TYR A 280 -18.69 9.34 1.80
N GLY A 281 -17.45 9.54 1.34
CA GLY A 281 -16.65 8.46 0.76
C GLY A 281 -16.08 7.51 1.81
N ALA A 282 -15.42 6.45 1.35
CA ALA A 282 -14.70 5.54 2.21
C ALA A 282 -13.64 6.31 3.04
N ALA A 283 -13.53 5.97 4.32
CA ALA A 283 -12.61 6.62 5.27
C ALA A 283 -12.88 8.12 5.51
N ILE A 284 -14.15 8.53 5.57
CA ILE A 284 -14.57 9.92 5.88
C ILE A 284 -15.71 9.94 6.90
N VAL A 285 -15.54 10.69 7.99
CA VAL A 285 -16.56 10.94 9.02
C VAL A 285 -16.73 12.44 9.23
N GLY A 286 -17.96 12.94 9.14
CA GLY A 286 -18.22 14.35 9.47
C GLY A 286 -17.56 15.37 8.53
N GLY A 287 -17.17 14.96 7.31
CA GLY A 287 -16.40 15.79 6.37
C GLY A 287 -14.88 15.62 6.46
N GLU A 288 -14.41 15.00 7.55
CA GLU A 288 -12.99 14.85 7.84
C GLU A 288 -12.46 13.47 7.48
N LEU A 289 -11.16 13.42 7.25
CA LEU A 289 -10.45 12.20 6.91
C LEU A 289 -10.35 11.23 8.11
N ALA A 290 -10.76 9.98 7.90
CA ALA A 290 -10.82 8.93 8.91
C ALA A 290 -10.16 7.63 8.41
N LEU A 291 -8.82 7.61 8.35
CA LEU A 291 -8.02 6.48 7.82
C LEU A 291 -7.83 5.31 8.80
N GLY A 292 -8.27 5.44 10.04
CA GLY A 292 -7.94 4.52 11.14
C GLY A 292 -8.97 4.57 12.28
N LYS A 293 -8.51 4.21 13.47
CA LYS A 293 -9.30 4.21 14.70
C LYS A 293 -8.52 4.81 15.87
N ASN A 294 -9.25 5.36 16.84
CA ASN A 294 -8.67 5.76 18.12
C ASN A 294 -8.71 4.53 19.04
N VAL A 295 -7.54 4.01 19.41
CA VAL A 295 -7.43 2.77 20.19
C VAL A 295 -6.72 3.05 21.51
N LEU A 296 -7.09 2.34 22.58
CA LEU A 296 -6.45 2.50 23.88
C LEU A 296 -5.10 1.78 23.89
N VAL A 297 -4.02 2.53 24.13
CA VAL A 297 -2.65 2.05 24.03
C VAL A 297 -1.94 2.14 25.37
N ALA A 298 -1.17 1.12 25.72
CA ALA A 298 -0.18 1.17 26.80
C ALA A 298 1.26 1.09 26.25
N TYR A 299 2.19 1.84 26.83
CA TYR A 299 3.63 1.77 26.53
C TYR A 299 4.37 1.00 27.60
N MET A 300 4.50 -0.31 27.42
CA MET A 300 5.24 -1.19 28.32
C MET A 300 5.76 -2.41 27.57
N PRO A 301 6.90 -3.00 27.95
CA PRO A 301 7.31 -4.28 27.43
C PRO A 301 6.33 -5.38 27.86
N TRP A 302 6.11 -6.38 27.02
CA TRP A 302 5.22 -7.50 27.30
C TRP A 302 5.81 -8.81 26.77
N GLU A 303 6.53 -9.54 27.62
CA GLU A 303 7.07 -10.90 27.38
C GLU A 303 7.78 -11.10 26.03
N GLY A 304 8.40 -10.05 25.49
CA GLY A 304 9.04 -10.09 24.17
C GLY A 304 8.07 -10.10 22.98
N TYR A 305 6.76 -10.21 23.18
CA TYR A 305 5.79 -10.14 22.09
C TYR A 305 5.79 -8.77 21.40
N ASN A 306 6.17 -7.71 22.10
CA ASN A 306 6.41 -6.41 21.49
C ASN A 306 7.90 -6.06 21.36
N PHE A 307 8.77 -7.06 21.16
CA PHE A 307 10.19 -6.81 20.90
C PHE A 307 10.38 -5.93 19.65
N GLU A 308 11.26 -4.94 19.77
CA GLU A 308 11.50 -3.89 18.76
C GLU A 308 10.21 -3.22 18.24
N ASP A 309 9.80 -3.56 17.01
CA ASP A 309 8.66 -3.01 16.28
C ASP A 309 7.46 -3.96 16.25
N ALA A 310 7.53 -5.07 16.98
CA ALA A 310 6.39 -5.95 17.15
C ALA A 310 5.30 -5.28 18.00
N VAL A 311 4.05 -5.59 17.70
CA VAL A 311 2.88 -5.00 18.35
C VAL A 311 1.95 -6.09 18.84
N LEU A 312 1.60 -6.00 20.11
CA LEU A 312 0.60 -6.85 20.75
C LEU A 312 -0.77 -6.19 20.61
N ILE A 313 -1.79 -6.94 20.22
CA ILE A 313 -3.16 -6.42 20.10
C ILE A 313 -4.17 -7.29 20.86
N SER A 314 -5.28 -6.70 21.30
CA SER A 314 -6.41 -7.42 21.88
C SER A 314 -7.30 -8.03 20.80
N GLU A 315 -7.88 -9.19 21.07
CA GLU A 315 -8.95 -9.78 20.26
C GLU A 315 -10.15 -8.85 20.08
N ARG A 316 -10.36 -7.88 20.98
CA ARG A 316 -11.45 -6.91 20.85
C ARG A 316 -11.44 -6.18 19.50
N LEU A 317 -10.26 -6.05 18.89
CA LEU A 317 -10.07 -5.44 17.57
C LEU A 317 -10.38 -6.38 16.40
N THR A 318 -10.46 -7.70 16.62
CA THR A 318 -10.78 -8.71 15.60
C THR A 318 -12.27 -9.03 15.54
N HIS A 319 -12.97 -9.03 16.68
CA HIS A 319 -14.35 -9.53 16.76
C HIS A 319 -15.40 -8.64 16.10
N VAL A 320 -15.90 -9.10 14.95
CA VAL A 320 -17.32 -9.04 14.59
C VAL A 320 -17.83 -10.47 14.75
N THR A 321 -18.91 -10.68 15.49
CA THR A 321 -19.59 -11.97 15.69
C THR A 321 -19.50 -12.87 14.45
N SER A 322 -18.75 -13.96 14.58
CA SER A 322 -18.73 -15.04 13.60
C SER A 322 -20.14 -15.61 13.51
N GLN A 323 -20.82 -15.43 12.37
CA GLN A 323 -21.86 -16.38 12.01
C GLN A 323 -21.17 -17.72 11.81
N GLY A 324 -21.77 -18.76 12.39
CA GLY A 324 -21.17 -20.06 12.61
C GLY A 324 -20.69 -20.74 11.33
N PRO A 325 -19.89 -21.81 11.47
CA PRO A 325 -19.49 -22.61 10.33
C PRO A 325 -20.72 -23.28 9.72
N GLU A 326 -20.99 -23.03 8.44
CA GLU A 326 -21.91 -23.87 7.67
C GLU A 326 -21.25 -25.25 7.49
N ARG A 327 -22.03 -26.29 7.77
CA ARG A 327 -21.57 -27.69 7.82
C ARG A 327 -21.93 -28.41 6.52
N VAL A 328 -20.93 -29.10 5.99
CA VAL A 328 -20.84 -29.90 4.74
C VAL A 328 -21.74 -31.14 4.74
N THR A 329 -22.10 -31.65 3.55
CA THR A 329 -22.65 -33.02 3.36
C THR A 329 -21.79 -33.85 2.42
N ASN A 330 -21.77 -35.15 2.69
CA ASN A 330 -20.97 -36.20 2.05
C ASN A 330 -21.78 -36.90 0.95
N GLU A 331 -21.17 -37.17 -0.21
CA GLU A 331 -21.28 -38.47 -0.94
C GLU A 331 -20.65 -38.35 -2.34
N ILE A 332 -19.33 -38.59 -2.50
CA ILE A 332 -18.76 -38.75 -3.85
C ILE A 332 -17.63 -39.78 -3.91
N PRO A 333 -17.74 -40.73 -4.86
CA PRO A 333 -16.59 -41.34 -5.50
C PRO A 333 -16.39 -40.80 -6.94
N HIS A 334 -15.16 -40.32 -7.21
CA HIS A 334 -14.52 -40.09 -8.52
C HIS A 334 -14.59 -38.71 -9.23
N LEU A 335 -14.49 -37.61 -8.45
CA LEU A 335 -14.53 -36.17 -8.81
C LEU A 335 -15.94 -35.57 -8.83
N GLU A 336 -16.06 -34.43 -8.16
CA GLU A 336 -17.28 -34.07 -7.45
C GLU A 336 -18.12 -32.95 -8.10
N ALA A 337 -19.45 -33.14 -8.17
CA ALA A 337 -20.42 -32.12 -8.60
C ALA A 337 -20.37 -30.83 -7.76
N HIS A 338 -19.81 -30.84 -6.55
CA HIS A 338 -19.65 -29.66 -5.71
C HIS A 338 -18.72 -28.59 -6.31
N LEU A 339 -17.72 -28.97 -7.12
CA LEU A 339 -16.81 -27.98 -7.74
C LEU A 339 -17.52 -27.16 -8.83
N LEU A 340 -18.59 -27.73 -9.39
CA LEU A 340 -19.43 -27.11 -10.40
C LEU A 340 -20.71 -26.50 -9.81
N SER A 341 -21.03 -26.75 -8.54
CA SER A 341 -22.28 -26.30 -7.91
C SER A 341 -22.40 -24.78 -7.88
N ASN A 342 -21.27 -24.09 -7.90
CA ASN A 342 -21.21 -22.63 -7.90
C ASN A 342 -21.31 -22.03 -9.32
N LEU A 343 -21.27 -22.83 -10.38
CA LEU A 343 -21.35 -22.37 -11.77
C LEU A 343 -22.80 -22.34 -12.27
N ASP A 344 -23.08 -21.39 -13.14
CA ASP A 344 -24.33 -21.30 -13.89
C ASP A 344 -24.33 -22.27 -15.09
N LYS A 345 -25.44 -22.29 -15.82
CA LYS A 345 -25.60 -23.07 -17.06
C LYS A 345 -24.59 -22.74 -18.18
N ASN A 346 -23.91 -21.60 -18.10
CA ASN A 346 -22.89 -21.18 -19.06
C ASN A 346 -21.46 -21.51 -18.58
N GLY A 347 -21.32 -22.14 -17.41
CA GLY A 347 -20.03 -22.47 -16.80
C GLY A 347 -19.37 -21.28 -16.11
N VAL A 348 -20.11 -20.24 -15.74
CA VAL A 348 -19.59 -19.05 -15.04
C VAL A 348 -20.13 -19.01 -13.62
N VAL A 349 -19.28 -18.64 -12.66
CA VAL A 349 -19.69 -18.57 -11.25
C VAL A 349 -20.91 -17.66 -11.02
N MET A 350 -21.87 -18.15 -10.24
CA MET A 350 -23.10 -17.44 -9.93
C MET A 350 -22.85 -16.24 -9.00
N LEU A 351 -23.65 -15.19 -9.19
CA LEU A 351 -23.62 -14.00 -8.32
C LEU A 351 -24.05 -14.38 -6.91
N GLY A 352 -23.32 -13.90 -5.91
CA GLY A 352 -23.60 -14.14 -4.51
C GLY A 352 -23.02 -15.44 -3.95
N SER A 353 -22.44 -16.32 -4.77
CA SER A 353 -21.76 -17.54 -4.32
C SER A 353 -20.55 -17.21 -3.45
N TRP A 354 -20.34 -18.02 -2.42
CA TRP A 354 -19.10 -18.02 -1.65
C TRP A 354 -18.09 -18.91 -2.38
N VAL A 355 -16.87 -18.40 -2.59
CA VAL A 355 -15.80 -19.13 -3.29
C VAL A 355 -14.51 -19.11 -2.48
N GLU A 356 -13.82 -20.24 -2.50
CA GLU A 356 -12.55 -20.48 -1.82
C GLU A 356 -11.44 -20.89 -2.79
N THR A 357 -10.22 -20.99 -2.28
CA THR A 357 -9.04 -21.30 -3.08
C THR A 357 -9.23 -22.66 -3.77
N GLY A 358 -9.06 -22.69 -5.09
CA GLY A 358 -9.24 -23.90 -5.90
C GLY A 358 -10.58 -23.99 -6.62
N ASP A 359 -11.61 -23.25 -6.17
CA ASP A 359 -12.92 -23.25 -6.81
C ASP A 359 -12.84 -22.74 -8.26
N ILE A 360 -13.67 -23.33 -9.12
CA ILE A 360 -13.78 -22.93 -10.51
C ILE A 360 -14.64 -21.68 -10.60
N LEU A 361 -14.07 -20.62 -11.17
CA LEU A 361 -14.78 -19.36 -11.43
C LEU A 361 -15.35 -19.32 -12.85
N VAL A 362 -14.62 -19.88 -13.81
CA VAL A 362 -15.03 -19.98 -15.22
C VAL A 362 -14.56 -21.32 -15.76
N GLY A 363 -15.52 -22.16 -16.14
CA GLY A 363 -15.30 -23.38 -16.89
C GLY A 363 -14.78 -23.04 -18.29
N LYS A 364 -13.60 -23.57 -18.65
CA LYS A 364 -13.04 -23.36 -19.98
C LYS A 364 -12.39 -24.64 -20.48
N LEU A 365 -12.85 -25.10 -21.63
CA LEU A 365 -12.27 -26.20 -22.38
C LEU A 365 -11.53 -25.62 -23.60
N THR A 366 -10.25 -25.92 -23.71
CA THR A 366 -9.46 -25.53 -24.89
C THR A 366 -9.34 -26.75 -25.79
N PRO A 367 -9.84 -26.70 -27.04
CA PRO A 367 -9.70 -27.82 -27.97
C PRO A 367 -8.22 -28.05 -28.23
N GLN A 368 -7.77 -29.29 -28.05
CA GLN A 368 -6.40 -29.67 -28.36
C GLN A 368 -6.37 -30.08 -29.83
N MET A 369 -5.98 -29.16 -30.72
CA MET A 369 -5.66 -29.54 -32.10
C MET A 369 -4.33 -30.28 -32.09
N VAL A 370 -4.34 -31.60 -31.91
CA VAL A 370 -3.08 -32.36 -31.97
C VAL A 370 -3.22 -33.71 -32.64
N LYS A 371 -2.29 -33.98 -33.56
CA LYS A 371 -2.01 -35.29 -34.13
C LYS A 371 -1.66 -36.27 -33.01
N GLU A 372 -2.04 -37.53 -33.14
CA GLU A 372 -1.79 -38.59 -32.14
C GLU A 372 -0.34 -38.59 -31.61
N SER A 373 0.65 -38.21 -32.45
CA SER A 373 2.09 -38.10 -32.16
C SER A 373 2.50 -37.23 -30.95
N SER A 374 1.63 -36.39 -30.40
CA SER A 374 1.97 -35.52 -29.26
C SER A 374 1.75 -36.15 -27.88
N TYR A 375 1.04 -37.27 -27.79
CA TYR A 375 0.84 -37.95 -26.53
C TYR A 375 2.08 -38.75 -26.15
N ALA A 376 2.52 -38.61 -24.91
CA ALA A 376 3.55 -39.46 -24.33
C ALA A 376 3.14 -40.94 -24.49
N PRO A 377 4.04 -41.84 -24.92
CA PRO A 377 3.74 -43.26 -25.13
C PRO A 377 3.03 -43.92 -23.94
N GLU A 378 3.42 -43.54 -22.73
CA GLU A 378 2.87 -44.01 -21.45
C GLU A 378 1.39 -43.65 -21.30
N ASN A 379 1.00 -42.43 -21.68
CA ASN A 379 -0.39 -41.99 -21.65
C ASN A 379 -1.25 -42.79 -22.64
N ARG A 380 -0.71 -43.13 -23.81
CA ARG A 380 -1.43 -43.97 -24.79
C ARG A 380 -1.65 -45.39 -24.29
N LEU A 381 -0.63 -45.97 -23.64
CA LEU A 381 -0.75 -47.30 -23.03
C LEU A 381 -1.80 -47.29 -21.92
N LEU A 382 -1.73 -46.31 -21.02
CA LEU A 382 -2.68 -46.18 -19.92
C LEU A 382 -4.12 -45.99 -20.43
N GLN A 383 -4.30 -45.26 -21.53
CA GLN A 383 -5.59 -45.15 -22.24
C GLN A 383 -6.09 -46.48 -22.79
N ALA A 384 -5.20 -47.27 -23.43
CA ALA A 384 -5.56 -48.58 -23.97
C ALA A 384 -5.95 -49.58 -22.88
N ILE A 385 -5.30 -49.52 -21.71
CA ILE A 385 -5.60 -50.37 -20.56
C ILE A 385 -6.93 -49.98 -19.91
N LEU A 386 -7.19 -48.68 -19.72
CA LEU A 386 -8.37 -48.18 -19.00
C LEU A 386 -9.63 -48.00 -19.89
N GLY A 387 -9.51 -48.09 -21.21
CA GLY A 387 -10.64 -47.97 -22.14
C GLY A 387 -11.29 -46.58 -22.19
N ILE A 388 -10.57 -45.53 -21.75
CA ILE A 388 -11.08 -44.16 -21.67
C ILE A 388 -11.02 -43.50 -23.05
N GLN A 389 -12.17 -43.08 -23.60
CA GLN A 389 -12.22 -42.33 -24.86
C GLN A 389 -11.54 -40.96 -24.74
N VAL A 390 -10.80 -40.55 -25.78
CA VAL A 390 -10.04 -39.30 -25.81
C VAL A 390 -10.99 -38.10 -25.79
N SER A 391 -10.96 -37.31 -24.72
CA SER A 391 -11.54 -35.96 -24.75
C SER A 391 -10.70 -35.08 -25.69
N THR A 392 -11.30 -34.56 -26.75
CA THR A 392 -10.64 -33.65 -27.73
C THR A 392 -10.25 -32.28 -27.14
N SER A 393 -10.53 -32.06 -25.86
CA SER A 393 -10.39 -30.78 -25.17
C SER A 393 -9.67 -30.92 -23.84
N LYS A 394 -8.74 -30.00 -23.57
CA LYS A 394 -8.03 -29.87 -22.29
C LYS A 394 -8.75 -28.87 -21.37
N GLU A 395 -8.88 -29.22 -20.10
CA GLU A 395 -9.38 -28.30 -19.07
C GLU A 395 -8.40 -27.13 -18.89
N THR A 396 -8.91 -25.91 -19.02
CA THR A 396 -8.16 -24.64 -18.86
C THR A 396 -8.98 -23.64 -18.05
N CYS A 397 -9.73 -24.16 -17.07
CA CYS A 397 -10.62 -23.38 -16.23
C CYS A 397 -9.89 -22.28 -15.45
N LEU A 398 -10.56 -21.15 -15.25
CA LEU A 398 -10.09 -20.12 -14.33
C LEU A 398 -10.46 -20.55 -12.91
N LYS A 399 -9.47 -20.89 -12.09
CA LYS A 399 -9.65 -21.23 -10.67
C LYS A 399 -9.28 -20.05 -9.78
N LEU A 400 -9.89 -19.96 -8.59
CA LEU A 400 -9.52 -18.94 -7.62
C LEU A 400 -8.09 -19.20 -7.12
N PRO A 401 -7.16 -18.21 -7.21
CA PRO A 401 -5.78 -18.41 -6.83
C PRO A 401 -5.61 -18.58 -5.31
N ILE A 402 -4.47 -19.13 -4.92
CA ILE A 402 -4.10 -19.40 -3.52
C ILE A 402 -4.22 -18.13 -2.66
N GLY A 403 -4.91 -18.25 -1.52
CA GLY A 403 -5.15 -17.17 -0.57
C GLY A 403 -6.38 -16.31 -0.89
N GLY A 404 -7.02 -16.54 -2.05
CA GLY A 404 -8.30 -15.97 -2.39
C GLY A 404 -9.45 -16.66 -1.66
N ARG A 405 -10.35 -15.86 -1.09
CA ARG A 405 -11.68 -16.29 -0.63
C ARG A 405 -12.63 -15.10 -0.61
N GLY A 406 -13.92 -15.33 -0.80
CA GLY A 406 -14.92 -14.30 -0.61
C GLY A 406 -16.21 -14.54 -1.38
N ARG A 407 -17.03 -13.50 -1.45
CA ARG A 407 -18.34 -13.56 -2.10
C ARG A 407 -18.29 -12.92 -3.49
N VAL A 408 -18.86 -13.59 -4.49
CA VAL A 408 -18.97 -13.03 -5.85
C VAL A 408 -19.97 -11.87 -5.85
N ILE A 409 -19.51 -10.67 -6.22
CA ILE A 409 -20.33 -9.44 -6.19
C ILE A 409 -20.79 -8.98 -7.58
N ASP A 410 -20.01 -9.28 -8.62
CA ASP A 410 -20.29 -8.83 -9.99
C ASP A 410 -19.59 -9.78 -10.98
N VAL A 411 -20.24 -10.08 -12.10
CA VAL A 411 -19.72 -10.90 -13.19
C VAL A 411 -20.04 -10.17 -14.48
N ARG A 412 -18.98 -9.77 -15.20
CA ARG A 412 -19.11 -9.04 -16.47
C ARG A 412 -18.61 -9.89 -17.62
N TRP A 413 -19.52 -10.20 -18.52
CA TRP A 413 -19.21 -10.82 -19.81
C TRP A 413 -19.13 -9.74 -20.88
N ILE A 414 -17.95 -9.52 -21.43
CA ILE A 414 -17.69 -8.53 -22.47
C ILE A 414 -17.39 -9.26 -23.76
N GLN A 415 -18.31 -9.18 -24.71
CA GLN A 415 -18.11 -9.62 -26.09
C GLN A 415 -17.75 -8.39 -26.94
N LYS A 416 -16.58 -8.40 -27.58
CA LYS A 416 -16.27 -7.38 -28.60
C LYS A 416 -16.99 -7.78 -29.89
N LYS A 417 -18.04 -7.04 -30.27
CA LYS A 417 -18.62 -7.13 -31.62
C LYS A 417 -17.73 -6.34 -32.58
N GLY A 418 -16.72 -7.00 -33.15
CA GLY A 418 -15.88 -6.48 -34.23
C GLY A 418 -16.00 -7.38 -35.47
N GLY A 419 -15.91 -6.82 -36.68
CA GLY A 419 -16.07 -7.53 -37.95
C GLY A 419 -14.95 -8.51 -38.34
N SER A 420 -14.17 -9.01 -37.37
CA SER A 420 -13.14 -10.04 -37.59
C SER A 420 -13.68 -11.42 -37.22
N SER A 421 -13.21 -12.47 -37.90
CA SER A 421 -13.61 -13.87 -37.67
C SER A 421 -13.30 -14.41 -36.26
N TYR A 422 -12.52 -13.68 -35.45
CA TYR A 422 -12.22 -14.01 -34.07
C TYR A 422 -12.70 -12.90 -33.12
N ASN A 423 -13.79 -13.17 -32.40
CA ASN A 423 -14.31 -12.27 -31.37
C ASN A 423 -13.91 -12.79 -29.99
N PRO A 424 -12.82 -12.28 -29.38
CA PRO A 424 -12.42 -12.72 -28.05
C PRO A 424 -13.45 -12.29 -27.01
N GLU A 425 -13.99 -13.26 -26.30
CA GLU A 425 -14.82 -13.02 -25.13
C GLU A 425 -13.97 -12.79 -23.90
N MET A 426 -14.35 -11.82 -23.07
CA MET A 426 -13.67 -11.53 -21.81
C MET A 426 -14.67 -11.61 -20.67
N ILE A 427 -14.44 -12.56 -19.76
CA ILE A 427 -15.22 -12.72 -18.54
C ILE A 427 -14.41 -12.14 -17.37
N ARG A 428 -15.03 -11.25 -16.60
CA ARG A 428 -14.45 -10.66 -15.40
C ARG A 428 -15.32 -10.98 -14.20
N VAL A 429 -14.75 -11.68 -13.23
CA VAL A 429 -15.40 -12.01 -11.96
C VAL A 429 -14.83 -11.08 -10.88
N TYR A 430 -15.72 -10.40 -10.15
CA TYR A 430 -15.37 -9.55 -9.02
C TYR A 430 -15.78 -10.24 -7.72
N ILE A 431 -14.82 -10.40 -6.83
CA ILE A 431 -14.98 -11.10 -5.55
C ILE A 431 -14.68 -10.12 -4.43
N SER A 432 -15.59 -10.02 -3.47
CA SER A 432 -15.45 -9.20 -2.28
C SER A 432 -15.01 -10.05 -1.10
N GLN A 433 -13.93 -9.64 -0.45
CA GLN A 433 -13.38 -10.30 0.73
C GLN A 433 -13.40 -9.32 1.91
N LYS A 434 -14.07 -9.70 2.99
CA LYS A 434 -13.93 -9.02 4.27
C LYS A 434 -12.66 -9.52 4.95
N ARG A 435 -11.71 -8.62 5.20
CA ARG A 435 -10.42 -8.94 5.83
C ARG A 435 -10.37 -8.44 7.27
N GLU A 436 -10.16 -9.37 8.18
CA GLU A 436 -9.91 -9.08 9.59
C GLU A 436 -8.44 -8.74 9.82
N ILE A 437 -8.13 -8.19 10.99
CA ILE A 437 -6.76 -7.94 11.39
C ILE A 437 -6.14 -9.24 11.93
N LYS A 438 -4.96 -9.61 11.43
CA LYS A 438 -4.29 -10.88 11.74
C LYS A 438 -2.85 -10.66 12.20
N VAL A 439 -2.27 -11.68 12.82
CA VAL A 439 -0.82 -11.76 13.04
C VAL A 439 -0.09 -11.64 11.70
N GLY A 440 0.96 -10.81 11.65
CA GLY A 440 1.69 -10.48 10.44
C GLY A 440 1.18 -9.24 9.69
N ASP A 441 -0.04 -8.77 9.97
CA ASP A 441 -0.53 -7.50 9.43
C ASP A 441 0.25 -6.33 10.00
N LYS A 442 0.40 -5.28 9.19
CA LYS A 442 1.12 -4.08 9.56
C LYS A 442 0.20 -2.94 9.97
N VAL A 443 0.48 -2.37 11.14
CA VAL A 443 -0.18 -1.18 11.68
C VAL A 443 0.83 -0.05 11.84
N ALA A 444 0.34 1.19 11.84
CA ALA A 444 1.17 2.36 12.07
C ALA A 444 0.38 3.49 12.73
N GLY A 445 1.06 4.32 13.52
CA GLY A 445 0.52 5.61 13.95
C GLY A 445 0.92 6.73 12.99
N ARG A 446 0.53 7.96 13.33
CA ARG A 446 0.81 9.16 12.52
C ARG A 446 2.17 9.80 12.80
N HIS A 447 3.02 9.16 13.59
CA HIS A 447 4.32 9.69 14.01
C HIS A 447 5.49 8.82 13.54
N GLY A 448 5.26 8.03 12.47
CA GLY A 448 6.29 7.16 11.90
C GLY A 448 6.58 5.91 12.75
N ASN A 449 5.77 5.64 13.77
CA ASN A 449 5.74 4.39 14.49
C ASN A 449 5.02 3.34 13.63
N LYS A 450 5.71 2.25 13.34
CA LYS A 450 5.26 1.18 12.46
C LYS A 450 5.50 -0.12 13.18
N GLY A 451 4.54 -1.02 13.11
CA GLY A 451 4.74 -2.32 13.72
C GLY A 451 3.96 -3.43 13.06
N ILE A 452 4.46 -4.64 13.26
CA ILE A 452 3.84 -5.87 12.78
C ILE A 452 3.15 -6.52 13.96
N ILE A 453 1.91 -6.96 13.77
CA ILE A 453 1.19 -7.65 14.82
C ILE A 453 1.84 -9.01 15.04
N SER A 454 2.36 -9.23 16.24
CA SER A 454 3.06 -10.47 16.61
C SER A 454 2.14 -11.45 17.31
N LYS A 455 1.26 -10.97 18.17
CA LYS A 455 0.31 -11.78 18.93
C LYS A 455 -0.99 -11.03 19.15
N ILE A 456 -2.08 -11.79 19.11
CA ILE A 456 -3.43 -11.33 19.46
C ILE A 456 -3.76 -12.01 20.79
N LEU A 457 -3.93 -11.24 21.86
CA LEU A 457 -4.29 -11.77 23.16
C LEU A 457 -5.80 -11.76 23.38
N PRO A 458 -6.33 -12.76 24.11
CA PRO A 458 -7.69 -12.72 24.62
C PRO A 458 -7.91 -11.47 25.47
N ARG A 459 -9.14 -10.98 25.49
CA ARG A 459 -9.49 -9.73 26.18
C ARG A 459 -9.17 -9.80 27.69
N GLN A 460 -9.37 -10.96 28.31
CA GLN A 460 -9.14 -11.19 29.73
C GLN A 460 -7.66 -11.13 30.12
N ASP A 461 -6.76 -11.51 29.21
CA ASP A 461 -5.32 -11.55 29.49
C ASP A 461 -4.65 -10.18 29.25
N MET A 462 -5.37 -9.26 28.62
CA MET A 462 -4.84 -7.93 28.33
C MET A 462 -4.66 -7.12 29.62
N PRO A 463 -3.58 -6.32 29.71
CA PRO A 463 -3.43 -5.38 30.80
C PRO A 463 -4.62 -4.41 30.83
N TYR A 464 -5.13 -4.14 32.03
CA TYR A 464 -6.36 -3.37 32.20
C TYR A 464 -6.21 -2.22 33.20
N LEU A 465 -7.07 -1.24 33.03
CA LEU A 465 -7.14 -0.02 33.83
C LEU A 465 -7.87 -0.25 35.15
N GLN A 466 -7.77 0.70 36.09
CA GLN A 466 -8.49 0.68 37.37
C GLN A 466 -10.01 0.50 37.25
N ASP A 467 -10.60 0.90 36.11
CA ASP A 467 -12.03 0.74 35.82
C ASP A 467 -12.40 -0.60 35.17
N GLY A 468 -11.46 -1.54 35.09
CA GLY A 468 -11.65 -2.85 34.48
C GLY A 468 -11.59 -2.84 32.94
N ARG A 469 -11.35 -1.69 32.29
CA ARG A 469 -11.23 -1.66 30.82
C ARG A 469 -9.84 -2.16 30.39
N PRO A 470 -9.76 -3.21 29.56
CA PRO A 470 -8.49 -3.65 28.99
C PRO A 470 -8.00 -2.70 27.90
N VAL A 471 -6.68 -2.61 27.74
CA VAL A 471 -6.07 -1.87 26.63
C VAL A 471 -6.24 -2.62 25.31
N ASP A 472 -6.22 -1.90 24.20
CA ASP A 472 -6.38 -2.49 22.86
C ASP A 472 -5.05 -2.92 22.26
N ILE A 473 -3.99 -2.14 22.51
CA ILE A 473 -2.66 -2.34 21.92
C ILE A 473 -1.60 -2.06 22.97
N VAL A 474 -0.53 -2.85 22.97
CA VAL A 474 0.67 -2.60 23.79
C VAL A 474 1.86 -2.32 22.88
N PHE A 475 2.41 -1.11 22.99
CA PHE A 475 3.63 -0.71 22.29
C PHE A 475 4.85 -0.82 23.19
N ASN A 476 5.99 -1.09 22.56
CA ASN A 476 7.27 -1.04 23.23
C ASN A 476 7.74 0.41 23.44
N PRO A 477 8.02 0.84 24.68
CA PRO A 477 8.51 2.18 24.95
C PRO A 477 9.88 2.46 24.32
N LEU A 478 10.74 1.45 24.12
CA LEU A 478 12.09 1.62 23.55
C LEU A 478 12.08 2.17 22.12
N GLY A 479 10.95 1.99 21.42
CA GLY A 479 10.77 2.46 20.06
C GLY A 479 10.55 3.97 19.94
N VAL A 480 10.37 4.72 21.03
CA VAL A 480 10.13 6.17 20.97
C VAL A 480 11.43 6.99 21.09
N PRO A 481 12.31 6.77 22.10
CA PRO A 481 13.54 7.55 22.24
C PRO A 481 14.49 7.41 21.05
N SER A 482 14.72 6.18 20.59
CA SER A 482 15.59 5.86 19.45
C SER A 482 15.12 6.48 18.13
N ARG A 483 13.85 6.91 18.06
CA ARG A 483 13.21 7.43 16.86
C ARG A 483 12.92 8.92 16.94
N MET A 484 13.10 9.55 18.10
CA MET A 484 12.82 10.96 18.35
C MET A 484 11.42 11.38 17.84
N ASN A 485 10.40 10.54 18.06
CA ASN A 485 9.02 10.81 17.62
C ASN A 485 8.08 11.02 18.81
N VAL A 486 8.47 11.92 19.71
CA VAL A 486 7.79 12.22 20.98
C VAL A 486 6.36 12.73 20.76
N GLY A 487 6.07 13.30 19.58
CA GLY A 487 4.71 13.69 19.20
C GLY A 487 3.68 12.56 19.36
N ASN A 488 4.10 11.30 19.22
CA ASN A 488 3.27 10.12 19.47
C ASN A 488 2.74 10.08 20.93
N ILE A 489 3.60 10.38 21.90
CA ILE A 489 3.23 10.41 23.33
C ILE A 489 2.31 11.59 23.63
N PHE A 490 2.52 12.73 22.98
CA PHE A 490 1.63 13.89 23.09
C PHE A 490 0.25 13.61 22.50
N GLU A 491 0.18 12.97 21.32
CA GLU A 491 -1.08 12.51 20.73
C GLU A 491 -1.80 11.53 21.66
N CYS A 492 -1.08 10.54 22.21
CA CYS A 492 -1.62 9.57 23.16
C CYS A 492 -2.28 10.26 24.36
N SER A 493 -1.56 11.20 24.99
CA SER A 493 -2.01 11.92 26.18
C SER A 493 -3.21 12.81 25.90
N LEU A 494 -3.16 13.58 24.79
CA LEU A 494 -4.27 14.45 24.38
C LEU A 494 -5.51 13.64 24.01
N GLY A 495 -5.34 12.51 23.32
CA GLY A 495 -6.43 11.61 22.96
C GLY A 495 -7.13 11.03 24.18
N LEU A 496 -6.36 10.70 25.23
CA LEU A 496 -6.93 10.24 26.50
C LEU A 496 -7.72 11.35 27.20
N ALA A 497 -7.18 12.57 27.24
CA ALA A 497 -7.86 13.74 27.79
C ALA A 497 -9.19 14.02 27.08
N GLY A 498 -9.19 13.97 25.74
CA GLY A 498 -10.39 14.17 24.93
C GLY A 498 -11.46 13.10 25.19
N ALA A 499 -11.05 11.85 25.32
CA ALA A 499 -11.97 10.76 25.68
C ALA A 499 -12.48 10.86 27.11
N SER A 500 -11.67 11.35 28.06
CA SER A 500 -12.10 11.51 29.45
C SER A 500 -13.08 12.67 29.64
N LYS A 501 -12.92 13.79 28.92
CA LYS A 501 -13.88 14.90 28.95
C LYS A 501 -15.29 14.51 28.50
N GLN A 502 -15.41 13.49 27.65
CA GLN A 502 -16.71 12.91 27.28
C GLN A 502 -17.30 12.00 28.37
N ILE A 503 -16.49 11.53 29.32
CA ILE A 503 -16.83 10.47 30.30
C ILE A 503 -16.74 10.96 31.76
N ALA A 504 -16.34 12.21 32.04
CA ALA A 504 -16.23 12.78 33.39
C ALA A 504 -15.36 11.95 34.37
N ASN A 505 -14.26 11.36 33.89
CA ASN A 505 -13.42 10.48 34.71
C ASN A 505 -12.14 11.18 35.23
N LEU A 506 -12.09 11.42 36.55
CA LEU A 506 -11.01 12.15 37.25
C LEU A 506 -9.69 11.36 37.38
N TRP A 507 -9.76 10.03 37.48
CA TRP A 507 -8.61 9.13 37.71
C TRP A 507 -7.62 9.02 36.54
N VAL A 508 -7.96 9.60 35.39
CA VAL A 508 -7.11 9.64 34.19
C VAL A 508 -5.88 10.55 34.40
N PHE A 509 -5.94 11.47 35.36
CA PHE A 509 -4.85 12.38 35.70
C PHE A 509 -4.48 12.19 37.16
N GLU A 510 -3.52 11.31 37.41
CA GLU A 510 -2.92 11.17 38.73
C GLU A 510 -1.99 12.37 38.97
N PRO A 511 -2.24 13.23 39.96
CA PRO A 511 -1.49 14.49 40.15
C PRO A 511 0.01 14.25 40.35
N GLU A 512 0.36 13.15 41.03
CA GLU A 512 1.73 12.75 41.32
C GLU A 512 2.46 12.16 40.11
N TYR A 513 1.73 11.64 39.12
CA TYR A 513 2.30 10.93 37.97
C TYR A 513 1.63 11.37 36.66
N PRO A 514 1.98 12.56 36.15
CA PRO A 514 1.33 13.11 34.98
C PRO A 514 1.45 12.15 33.78
N ARG A 515 0.31 11.89 33.12
CA ARG A 515 0.17 11.06 31.90
C ARG A 515 0.44 9.56 32.07
N LYS A 516 0.65 9.09 33.30
CA LYS A 516 0.76 7.66 33.61
C LYS A 516 -0.44 7.22 34.44
N SER A 517 -0.74 5.94 34.39
CA SER A 517 -1.79 5.36 35.23
C SER A 517 -1.33 4.00 35.75
N LYS A 518 -1.93 3.58 36.86
CA LYS A 518 -1.77 2.21 37.38
C LYS A 518 -2.50 1.22 36.46
N ILE A 519 -1.83 0.15 36.08
CA ILE A 519 -2.35 -0.94 35.25
C ILE A 519 -2.25 -2.24 36.05
N PHE A 520 -3.14 -3.17 35.80
CA PHE A 520 -3.16 -4.52 36.36
C PHE A 520 -2.91 -5.56 35.25
N ASP A 521 -2.18 -6.63 35.56
CA ASP A 521 -2.05 -7.76 34.64
C ASP A 521 -3.37 -8.52 34.58
N GLY A 522 -3.91 -8.72 33.37
CA GLY A 522 -5.15 -9.47 33.16
C GLY A 522 -5.06 -10.93 33.59
N ARG A 523 -3.86 -11.50 33.65
CA ARG A 523 -3.62 -12.92 33.90
C ARG A 523 -3.50 -13.25 35.37
N THR A 524 -2.86 -12.39 36.15
CA THR A 524 -2.68 -12.60 37.60
C THR A 524 -3.64 -11.74 38.43
N GLY A 525 -4.09 -10.60 37.90
CA GLY A 525 -4.85 -9.59 38.63
C GLY A 525 -3.98 -8.61 39.41
N ASP A 526 -2.66 -8.84 39.48
CA ASP A 526 -1.75 -8.00 40.25
C ASP A 526 -1.48 -6.66 39.57
N PRO A 527 -1.29 -5.58 40.33
CA PRO A 527 -0.86 -4.31 39.77
C PRO A 527 0.60 -4.35 39.32
N PHE A 528 0.91 -3.72 38.19
CA PHE A 528 2.30 -3.49 37.80
C PHE A 528 2.99 -2.52 38.77
N GLU A 529 4.25 -2.80 39.12
CA GLU A 529 5.04 -2.00 40.07
C GLU A 529 5.16 -0.53 39.66
N ARG A 530 5.40 -0.28 38.37
CA ARG A 530 5.56 1.07 37.82
C ARG A 530 4.31 1.47 37.05
N ARG A 531 3.91 2.72 37.22
CA ARG A 531 2.83 3.32 36.41
C ARG A 531 3.26 3.43 34.95
N VAL A 532 2.32 3.20 34.05
CA VAL A 532 2.55 3.06 32.60
C VAL A 532 1.92 4.23 31.87
N ILE A 533 2.55 4.68 30.77
CA ILE A 533 1.96 5.69 29.88
C ILE A 533 0.81 5.04 29.12
N ILE A 534 -0.37 5.62 29.23
CA ILE A 534 -1.57 5.16 28.55
C ILE A 534 -2.12 6.31 27.73
N GLY A 535 -2.66 5.99 26.56
CA GLY A 535 -3.32 7.00 25.76
C GLY A 535 -4.24 6.47 24.69
N LYS A 536 -4.85 7.39 23.93
CA LYS A 536 -5.68 7.05 22.77
C LYS A 536 -5.13 7.66 21.48
N PRO A 537 -4.03 7.13 20.93
CA PRO A 537 -3.53 7.58 19.62
C PRO A 537 -4.41 7.10 18.48
N TYR A 538 -4.23 7.74 17.32
CA TYR A 538 -4.86 7.32 16.07
C TYR A 538 -4.02 6.29 15.32
N ILE A 539 -4.52 5.07 15.19
CA ILE A 539 -3.81 3.95 14.57
C ILE A 539 -4.44 3.57 13.23
N LEU A 540 -3.57 3.38 12.25
CA LEU A 540 -3.87 3.05 10.85
C LEU A 540 -3.56 1.58 10.58
N LYS A 541 -4.41 0.91 9.80
CA LYS A 541 -4.09 -0.39 9.19
C LYS A 541 -3.49 -0.15 7.81
N LEU A 542 -2.29 -0.67 7.55
CA LEU A 542 -1.63 -0.48 6.26
C LEU A 542 -2.04 -1.57 5.25
N ILE A 543 -1.88 -1.28 3.96
CA ILE A 543 -2.13 -2.21 2.85
C ILE A 543 -1.17 -3.42 2.84
N HIS A 544 -0.13 -3.38 3.66
CA HIS A 544 0.81 -4.47 3.83
C HIS A 544 0.25 -5.55 4.75
N GLN A 545 -0.61 -6.41 4.21
CA GLN A 545 -1.24 -7.51 4.91
C GLN A 545 -0.50 -8.82 4.69
N VAL A 546 -0.60 -9.74 5.66
CA VAL A 546 0.08 -11.05 5.59
C VAL A 546 -0.48 -11.92 4.47
N ASP A 547 -1.80 -11.87 4.26
CA ASP A 547 -2.51 -12.68 3.25
C ASP A 547 -2.01 -12.36 1.82
N ASP A 548 -1.52 -11.13 1.57
CA ASP A 548 -0.94 -10.75 0.26
C ASP A 548 0.57 -11.03 0.17
N LYS A 549 1.20 -11.38 1.29
CA LYS A 549 2.65 -11.48 1.44
C LYS A 549 3.19 -12.89 1.60
N ILE A 550 2.43 -13.76 2.25
CA ILE A 550 2.80 -15.15 2.40
C ILE A 550 2.82 -15.81 1.02
N HIS A 551 3.86 -16.59 0.77
CA HIS A 551 4.05 -17.31 -0.49
C HIS A 551 4.92 -18.52 -0.22
N GLY A 552 4.46 -19.68 -0.69
CA GLY A 552 5.21 -20.93 -0.68
C GLY A 552 5.25 -21.48 -2.10
N HIS A 553 6.39 -22.07 -2.46
CA HIS A 553 6.59 -22.72 -3.75
C HIS A 553 7.25 -24.08 -3.49
N SER A 554 6.65 -25.14 -4.01
CA SER A 554 7.24 -26.47 -4.05
C SER A 554 7.79 -26.76 -5.44
N SER A 555 6.90 -26.84 -6.43
CA SER A 555 7.20 -26.94 -7.85
C SER A 555 6.23 -26.07 -8.65
N GLY A 556 6.59 -25.72 -9.88
CA GLY A 556 5.72 -24.88 -10.70
C GLY A 556 6.28 -24.60 -12.07
N HIS A 557 6.02 -23.39 -12.56
CA HIS A 557 6.42 -22.99 -13.90
C HIS A 557 7.87 -22.51 -13.92
N TYR A 558 8.56 -22.85 -15.01
CA TYR A 558 9.96 -22.49 -15.25
C TYR A 558 10.06 -21.53 -16.44
N ALA A 559 11.14 -20.75 -16.45
CA ALA A 559 11.47 -19.92 -17.61
C ALA A 559 11.85 -20.81 -18.79
N LEU A 560 11.36 -20.50 -19.99
CA LEU A 560 11.62 -21.29 -21.20
C LEU A 560 13.11 -21.36 -21.56
N VAL A 561 13.84 -20.26 -21.33
CA VAL A 561 15.26 -20.14 -21.72
C VAL A 561 16.17 -20.68 -20.62
N THR A 562 16.11 -20.09 -19.43
CA THR A 562 17.05 -20.43 -18.34
C THR A 562 16.66 -21.68 -17.56
N GLN A 563 15.46 -22.23 -17.75
CA GLN A 563 14.92 -23.38 -17.00
C GLN A 563 14.83 -23.19 -15.48
N GLN A 564 15.07 -21.98 -14.99
CA GLN A 564 14.94 -21.60 -13.59
C GLN A 564 13.48 -21.34 -13.20
N PRO A 565 13.10 -21.53 -11.92
CA PRO A 565 11.78 -21.17 -11.43
C PRO A 565 11.43 -19.73 -11.78
N LEU A 566 10.19 -19.49 -12.22
CA LEU A 566 9.75 -18.13 -12.53
C LEU A 566 9.86 -17.21 -11.31
N ARG A 567 9.98 -15.90 -11.54
CA ARG A 567 9.98 -14.90 -10.46
C ARG A 567 8.58 -14.39 -10.16
N GLY A 568 8.27 -14.28 -8.87
CA GLY A 568 7.16 -13.50 -8.34
C GLY A 568 5.92 -14.33 -7.99
N ARG A 569 5.23 -13.88 -6.94
CA ARG A 569 4.08 -14.60 -6.33
C ARG A 569 2.91 -14.83 -7.29
N ALA A 570 2.62 -13.85 -8.14
CA ALA A 570 1.53 -13.95 -9.13
C ALA A 570 1.75 -15.07 -10.15
N LYS A 571 3.00 -15.51 -10.35
CA LYS A 571 3.37 -16.64 -11.22
C LYS A 571 3.67 -17.91 -10.42
N GLN A 572 3.35 -17.92 -9.12
CA GLN A 572 3.75 -18.96 -8.18
C GLN A 572 5.26 -19.26 -8.24
N GLY A 573 6.06 -18.21 -8.39
CA GLY A 573 7.50 -18.31 -8.64
C GLY A 573 8.34 -18.70 -7.41
N GLY A 574 9.58 -19.13 -7.65
CA GLY A 574 10.56 -19.41 -6.59
C GLY A 574 11.13 -18.14 -5.94
N GLN A 575 11.79 -18.32 -4.80
CA GLN A 575 12.57 -17.27 -4.15
C GLN A 575 13.96 -17.21 -4.80
N ARG A 576 14.48 -16.00 -5.03
CA ARG A 576 15.83 -15.84 -5.56
C ARG A 576 16.85 -16.10 -4.46
N VAL A 577 17.74 -17.05 -4.67
CA VAL A 577 19.04 -17.17 -3.98
C VAL A 577 20.01 -16.31 -4.78
N GLY A 578 20.42 -15.17 -4.23
CA GLY A 578 21.36 -14.25 -4.87
C GLY A 578 22.80 -14.56 -4.49
N GLU A 579 23.71 -13.77 -5.04
CA GLU A 579 25.15 -13.90 -4.82
C GLU A 579 25.53 -13.77 -3.33
N ILE A 580 24.89 -12.85 -2.59
CA ILE A 580 25.13 -12.67 -1.15
C ILE A 580 24.66 -13.90 -0.37
N GLU A 581 23.53 -14.50 -0.73
CA GLU A 581 23.06 -15.74 -0.10
C GLU A 581 23.98 -16.93 -0.44
N VAL A 582 24.54 -16.97 -1.65
CA VAL A 582 25.55 -17.97 -2.03
C VAL A 582 26.81 -17.82 -1.17
N TRP A 583 27.36 -16.61 -1.04
CA TRP A 583 28.52 -16.36 -0.17
C TRP A 583 28.26 -16.73 1.29
N ALA A 584 27.03 -16.52 1.77
CA ALA A 584 26.66 -16.94 3.12
C ALA A 584 26.76 -18.47 3.27
N LEU A 585 26.23 -19.24 2.31
CA LEU A 585 26.32 -20.70 2.31
C LEU A 585 27.76 -21.21 2.19
N GLU A 586 28.58 -20.55 1.35
CA GLU A 586 30.01 -20.84 1.23
C GLU A 586 30.75 -20.58 2.55
N GLY A 587 30.47 -19.44 3.21
CA GLY A 587 31.06 -19.09 4.51
C GLY A 587 30.71 -20.07 5.63
N PHE A 588 29.53 -20.69 5.58
CA PHE A 588 29.16 -21.79 6.49
C PHE A 588 29.78 -23.15 6.11
N GLY A 589 30.41 -23.27 4.94
CA GLY A 589 30.97 -24.53 4.45
C GLY A 589 29.91 -25.57 4.05
N VAL A 590 28.67 -25.16 3.79
CA VAL A 590 27.57 -26.09 3.47
C VAL A 590 27.49 -26.41 1.96
N ALA A 591 28.54 -27.05 1.45
CA ALA A 591 28.72 -27.33 0.03
C ALA A 591 27.53 -28.07 -0.62
N HIS A 592 26.97 -29.09 0.06
CA HIS A 592 25.84 -29.85 -0.47
C HIS A 592 24.53 -29.04 -0.52
N ILE A 593 24.28 -28.17 0.46
CA ILE A 593 23.10 -27.28 0.45
C ILE A 593 23.23 -26.25 -0.68
N LEU A 594 24.42 -25.72 -0.86
CA LEU A 594 24.68 -24.79 -1.97
C LEU A 594 24.48 -25.48 -3.32
N GLN A 595 25.04 -26.68 -3.49
CA GLN A 595 24.82 -27.50 -4.68
C GLN A 595 23.33 -27.76 -4.90
N GLU A 596 22.58 -28.10 -3.85
CA GLU A 596 21.14 -28.31 -3.89
C GLU A 596 20.36 -27.09 -4.41
N MET A 597 20.68 -25.90 -3.89
CA MET A 597 20.04 -24.65 -4.30
C MET A 597 20.35 -24.28 -5.75
N LEU A 598 21.58 -24.53 -6.22
CA LEU A 598 22.01 -24.18 -7.57
C LEU A 598 21.55 -25.17 -8.64
N THR A 599 21.25 -26.43 -8.28
CA THR A 599 20.95 -27.50 -9.24
C THR A 599 19.55 -28.08 -9.04
N TYR A 600 19.37 -29.02 -8.11
CA TYR A 600 18.15 -29.79 -7.88
C TYR A 600 16.90 -28.92 -7.69
N LYS A 601 17.03 -27.77 -6.99
CA LYS A 601 15.93 -26.84 -6.73
C LYS A 601 15.78 -25.74 -7.78
N SER A 602 16.60 -25.73 -8.82
CA SER A 602 16.67 -24.66 -9.81
C SER A 602 16.49 -25.19 -11.24
N ASP A 603 17.59 -25.33 -11.99
CA ASP A 603 17.60 -25.47 -13.45
C ASP A 603 18.08 -26.83 -13.96
N HIS A 604 18.51 -27.73 -13.08
CA HIS A 604 18.90 -29.08 -13.49
C HIS A 604 17.67 -29.95 -13.75
N ILE A 605 17.23 -30.04 -15.01
CA ILE A 605 15.94 -30.64 -15.42
C ILE A 605 15.80 -32.08 -14.93
N ARG A 606 16.79 -32.94 -15.20
CA ARG A 606 16.74 -34.39 -14.87
C ARG A 606 16.67 -34.61 -13.36
N ALA A 607 17.70 -34.13 -12.66
CA ALA A 607 17.80 -34.21 -11.20
C ALA A 607 16.55 -33.68 -10.47
N ARG A 608 15.93 -32.60 -10.97
CA ARG A 608 14.69 -32.06 -10.38
C ARG A 608 13.49 -33.01 -10.54
N GLN A 609 13.35 -33.68 -11.68
CA GLN A 609 12.30 -34.68 -11.90
C GLN A 609 12.54 -35.89 -10.99
N GLU A 610 13.77 -36.38 -10.95
CA GLU A 610 14.18 -37.51 -10.11
C GLU A 610 13.99 -37.23 -8.63
N VAL A 611 14.29 -36.02 -8.14
CA VAL A 611 14.02 -35.64 -6.75
C VAL A 611 12.53 -35.73 -6.42
N LEU A 612 11.66 -35.31 -7.32
CA LEU A 612 10.22 -35.39 -7.09
C LEU A 612 9.74 -36.85 -7.03
N ASP A 613 10.18 -37.67 -7.99
CA ASP A 613 9.81 -39.08 -8.07
C ASP A 613 10.37 -39.88 -6.88
N THR A 614 11.64 -39.69 -6.54
CA THR A 614 12.30 -40.34 -5.40
C THR A 614 11.69 -39.92 -4.06
N THR A 615 11.30 -38.65 -3.91
CA THR A 615 10.63 -38.18 -2.68
C THR A 615 9.26 -38.86 -2.49
N ILE A 616 8.51 -39.05 -3.58
CA ILE A 616 7.20 -39.73 -3.54
C ILE A 616 7.38 -41.24 -3.26
N ILE A 617 8.35 -41.87 -3.93
CA ILE A 617 8.62 -43.31 -3.83
C ILE A 617 9.44 -43.66 -2.55
N ARG A 618 9.91 -42.64 -1.81
CA ARG A 618 10.84 -42.74 -0.66
C ARG A 618 12.16 -43.46 -1.00
N GLY A 619 12.72 -43.12 -2.16
CA GLY A 619 14.04 -43.59 -2.60
C GLY A 619 15.18 -42.66 -2.16
N THR A 620 16.41 -43.06 -2.47
CA THR A 620 17.61 -42.23 -2.32
C THR A 620 17.73 -41.25 -3.49
N ILE A 621 18.08 -39.99 -3.21
CA ILE A 621 18.32 -38.98 -4.23
C ILE A 621 19.61 -39.35 -4.99
N PRO A 622 19.58 -39.46 -6.34
CA PRO A 622 20.75 -39.78 -7.13
C PRO A 622 21.77 -38.63 -7.13
N ASN A 623 23.04 -38.94 -7.35
CA ASN A 623 24.09 -37.93 -7.50
C ASN A 623 23.98 -37.24 -8.87
N LEU A 624 24.44 -35.99 -8.94
CA LEU A 624 24.49 -35.22 -10.18
C LEU A 624 25.58 -35.78 -11.11
N GLU A 625 25.18 -36.18 -12.30
CA GLU A 625 26.11 -36.60 -13.37
C GLU A 625 26.33 -35.51 -14.43
N ASP A 626 25.35 -34.61 -14.61
CA ASP A 626 25.31 -33.62 -15.69
C ASP A 626 25.43 -32.17 -15.17
N ALA A 627 25.76 -31.25 -16.08
CA ALA A 627 25.83 -29.82 -15.79
C ALA A 627 24.45 -29.15 -15.78
N PRO A 628 24.23 -28.09 -14.97
CA PRO A 628 22.99 -27.33 -14.96
C PRO A 628 22.72 -26.64 -16.29
N GLU A 629 21.45 -26.44 -16.63
CA GLU A 629 21.06 -25.86 -17.92
C GLU A 629 21.54 -24.41 -18.11
N SER A 630 21.69 -23.63 -17.03
CA SER A 630 22.30 -22.29 -17.12
C SER A 630 23.75 -22.33 -17.62
N PHE A 631 24.53 -23.34 -17.23
CA PHE A 631 25.89 -23.53 -17.73
C PHE A 631 25.89 -23.95 -19.20
N ARG A 632 24.99 -24.86 -19.59
CA ARG A 632 24.85 -25.28 -20.99
C ARG A 632 24.44 -24.11 -21.89
N LEU A 633 23.51 -23.28 -21.43
CA LEU A 633 23.10 -22.05 -22.10
C LEU A 633 24.28 -21.08 -22.25
N LEU A 634 25.08 -20.88 -21.21
CA LEU A 634 26.29 -20.04 -21.27
C LEU A 634 27.26 -20.55 -22.35
N VAL A 635 27.52 -21.86 -22.42
CA VAL A 635 28.39 -22.43 -23.45
C VAL A 635 27.82 -22.17 -24.84
N GLN A 636 26.51 -22.28 -25.04
CA GLN A 636 25.87 -21.97 -26.33
C GLN A 636 25.95 -20.47 -26.68
N GLU A 637 25.75 -19.57 -25.72
CA GLU A 637 25.89 -18.13 -25.92
C GLU A 637 27.34 -17.76 -26.28
N LEU A 638 28.34 -18.37 -25.65
CA LEU A 638 29.75 -18.16 -26.00
C LEU A 638 30.08 -18.72 -27.39
N ARG A 639 29.59 -19.93 -27.73
CA ARG A 639 29.74 -20.50 -29.08
C ARG A 639 29.11 -19.60 -30.15
N SER A 640 27.99 -18.93 -29.84
CA SER A 640 27.35 -17.97 -30.76
C SER A 640 28.22 -16.74 -31.05
N LEU A 641 29.14 -16.41 -30.15
CA LEU A 641 30.16 -15.37 -30.31
C LEU A 641 31.47 -15.90 -30.92
N ALA A 642 31.46 -17.12 -31.47
CA ALA A 642 32.63 -17.83 -31.98
C ALA A 642 33.72 -18.09 -30.91
N LEU A 643 33.33 -18.21 -29.64
CA LEU A 643 34.19 -18.61 -28.53
C LEU A 643 33.91 -20.07 -28.18
N GLU A 644 34.90 -20.94 -28.37
CA GLU A 644 34.78 -22.37 -28.03
C GLU A 644 35.21 -22.60 -26.58
N LEU A 645 34.28 -23.09 -25.75
CA LEU A 645 34.55 -23.45 -24.36
C LEU A 645 34.62 -24.98 -24.25
N ASN A 646 35.82 -25.47 -23.96
CA ASN A 646 36.12 -26.90 -23.80
C ASN A 646 36.31 -27.23 -22.32
N HIS A 647 35.71 -28.33 -21.85
CA HIS A 647 35.94 -28.86 -20.51
C HIS A 647 36.75 -30.15 -20.59
N PHE A 648 37.65 -30.35 -19.61
CA PHE A 648 38.54 -31.49 -19.55
C PHE A 648 38.32 -32.20 -18.23
N ILE A 649 38.03 -33.51 -18.27
CA ILE A 649 37.98 -34.32 -17.06
C ILE A 649 39.40 -34.83 -16.80
N VAL A 650 39.97 -34.41 -15.68
CA VAL A 650 41.29 -34.86 -15.22
C VAL A 650 41.08 -35.93 -14.15
N SER A 651 41.57 -37.15 -14.39
CA SER A 651 41.54 -38.20 -13.37
C SER A 651 42.50 -37.86 -12.23
N GLU A 652 42.02 -37.78 -10.98
CA GLU A 652 42.87 -37.54 -9.80
C GLU A 652 43.93 -38.63 -9.59
N LYS A 653 43.67 -39.88 -10.04
CA LYS A 653 44.60 -40.98 -9.86
C LYS A 653 45.74 -40.99 -10.88
N ASN A 654 45.48 -40.51 -12.11
CA ASN A 654 46.38 -40.74 -13.25
C ASN A 654 46.76 -39.45 -14.01
N PHE A 655 46.18 -38.29 -13.66
CA PHE A 655 46.30 -37.00 -14.35
C PHE A 655 46.04 -37.03 -15.87
N GLN A 656 45.40 -38.07 -16.39
CA GLN A 656 45.05 -38.17 -17.81
C GLN A 656 43.84 -37.28 -18.13
N ILE A 657 43.96 -36.54 -19.24
CA ILE A 657 42.95 -35.62 -19.75
C ILE A 657 42.07 -36.37 -20.76
N ASN A 658 40.79 -36.57 -20.43
CA ASN A 658 39.81 -37.07 -21.39
C ASN A 658 38.94 -35.92 -21.89
N ARG A 659 38.91 -35.75 -23.22
CA ARG A 659 38.02 -34.79 -23.90
C ARG A 659 36.61 -35.37 -23.92
N LYS A 660 35.65 -34.65 -23.32
CA LYS A 660 34.22 -34.85 -23.59
C LYS A 660 33.68 -33.60 -24.26
N GLU A 661 32.96 -33.76 -25.35
CA GLU A 661 32.22 -32.66 -25.97
C GLU A 661 31.02 -32.32 -25.10
N ALA A 662 30.82 -31.01 -24.82
CA ALA A 662 29.73 -30.48 -23.99
C ALA A 662 28.45 -30.20 -24.78
#